data_AF-A0A9N9ZD25-F1
#
_entry.id   AF-A0A9N9ZD25-F1
#
_cell.length_a   1.000
_cell.length_b   1.000
_cell.length_c   1.000
_cell.angle_alpha   90.00
_cell.angle_beta   90.00
_cell.angle_gamma   90.00
#
_symmetry.space_group_name_H-M   'P 1'
#
loop_
_entity.id
_entity.type
_entity.pdbx_description
1 polymer ?
#
loop_
_entity_poly.entity_id
_entity_poly.type
_entity_poly.pdbx_seq_one_letter_code
_entity_poly.pdbx_strand_id
1 'polypeptide(L)'
;MGYKQFVADLRAAQDADIDDGVTEIRPGESEGGVSFNYAHQKLTSPLEIQVLDQNIDEYPEGSSFILFTASDCAGDSVVSFLSRLTPKLTGKPVQKVIATIAHDLTTFIENPNDSQEHFDEGAVVDHDSQSDTWDEDDDEDYEDQDDAAFGLSAGLPPTREEPQIIIPLWPDKTERQRHDLALTIDAGISVAVLGDRSGQLGEIIAMSINISRLGLTDDIHSVWGLQSSDHVMLLLQFPAGYPSLTEFLTLQSHQAVYRARLGKCGSIKPSLSSARSALSGSKYRHETETGETHEVLGGVESDRFTPLHLFNSITTLLNQEFPALLRTRREHGLSWDGAQELLLRRAEGAHVRDANYPGSDAQYIADAVEKNEKQQQTPNLPHILCQDHALEDEAAFSIPLSMMLFSLRRLIQSGKYCASCHQRVTDGFEGMKPYVCSRPLCMDQYFSSGMGPGIEHDIINSPVVVDLLSSFFYSAVSTLRIREVPKGLGPLTLYPEDLGDYKDCLHAEAYFVDKRVQMKTGGTQLKVGERVFLMDASSESVPSATILSYPLSRCLCRITALDREGFNFEICTFWKNSSAMPENPKSHQSLSFSTRSLHDTESGRNRDTNVLVLRYQHLIDDLEPPRCYSSLTVMACGMPPVSEMREFLLAKPGRRLSSWEKLDHQTYKLLHWVIVSNQSLIIQDDPGPGQSADETSHSTRLIGMPENWMQFRFLQGSPEKELTFQQEMKSSFKEQLERRERPFPTLFAWHGSHVGNWHSIIRTTLDHIKIEHGRAFGNGVYLSNNLSTSASYSGLNATMATSPDLVDPLPYFTWPHSVLQVGAAVGCCEIINRTDEFVTAEPYYVVKNIDWIQCRYLFVHINVHTLAESGLPFLQQTSRRDLGKLRQEPARRLLGPLSTPIDIPRSAVPIERFRMFPYLAPRTIFDGENKSEEGTEGAVTVGSHGSKGVDADGILG
;
A
#
# COMPACT_ATOMS: atom_id res chain seq x y z
N MET A 1 -6.02 20.71 24.22
CA MET A 1 -5.57 22.13 24.04
C MET A 1 -4.08 22.27 24.31
N GLY A 2 -3.48 21.34 25.05
CA GLY A 2 -2.08 21.39 25.47
C GLY A 2 -1.08 21.62 24.34
N TYR A 3 -1.20 20.94 23.19
CA TYR A 3 -0.26 21.13 22.07
C TYR A 3 -0.05 22.60 21.65
N LYS A 4 -1.11 23.43 21.63
CA LYS A 4 -0.95 24.87 21.30
C LYS A 4 -0.20 25.65 22.38
N GLN A 5 -0.34 25.26 23.65
CA GLN A 5 0.41 25.83 24.76
C GLN A 5 1.86 25.33 24.77
N PHE A 6 2.08 24.04 24.50
CA PHE A 6 3.41 23.44 24.35
C PHE A 6 4.24 24.13 23.26
N VAL A 7 3.65 24.36 22.08
CA VAL A 7 4.33 25.08 20.99
C VAL A 7 4.62 26.54 21.36
N ALA A 8 3.76 27.20 22.16
CA ALA A 8 4.01 28.54 22.66
C ALA A 8 5.17 28.56 23.69
N ASP A 9 5.17 27.61 24.62
CA ASP A 9 6.20 27.48 25.67
C ASP A 9 7.56 27.03 25.10
N LEU A 10 7.56 26.23 24.03
CA LEU A 10 8.77 25.89 23.27
C LEU A 10 9.36 27.11 22.55
N ARG A 11 8.54 27.94 21.88
CA ARG A 11 9.02 29.19 21.29
C ARG A 11 9.57 30.16 22.35
N ALA A 12 8.87 30.28 23.48
CA ALA A 12 9.34 31.07 24.62
C ALA A 12 10.65 30.53 25.21
N ALA A 13 10.89 29.22 25.16
CA ALA A 13 12.17 28.61 25.54
C ALA A 13 13.29 28.88 24.51
N GLN A 14 12.98 28.94 23.21
CA GLN A 14 13.95 29.26 22.16
C GLN A 14 14.41 30.73 22.17
N ASP A 15 13.51 31.64 22.55
CA ASP A 15 13.81 33.07 22.70
C ASP A 15 14.47 33.42 24.06
N ALA A 16 14.58 32.45 24.98
CA ALA A 16 15.10 32.65 26.33
C ALA A 16 16.55 32.16 26.48
N ASP A 17 17.34 32.93 27.21
CA ASP A 17 18.67 32.54 27.68
C ASP A 17 18.49 31.72 28.97
N ILE A 18 18.37 30.39 28.84
CA ILE A 18 17.91 29.50 29.92
C ILE A 18 19.02 29.16 30.91
N ASP A 19 20.20 28.78 30.43
CA ASP A 19 21.38 28.39 31.22
C ASP A 19 22.63 28.44 30.32
N ASP A 20 23.79 28.84 30.85
CA ASP A 20 25.06 29.01 30.10
C ASP A 20 25.52 27.71 29.37
N GLY A 21 25.04 26.54 29.83
CA GLY A 21 25.34 25.24 29.20
C GLY A 21 24.40 24.83 28.06
N VAL A 22 23.26 25.51 27.84
CA VAL A 22 22.21 25.07 26.90
C VAL A 22 22.28 25.80 25.56
N THR A 23 22.27 25.05 24.46
CA THR A 23 22.31 25.58 23.08
C THR A 23 21.38 24.78 22.15
N GLU A 24 21.06 25.34 20.98
CA GLU A 24 20.30 24.66 19.90
C GLU A 24 18.94 24.05 20.31
N ILE A 25 18.14 24.77 21.11
CA ILE A 25 16.76 24.35 21.44
C ILE A 25 15.91 24.29 20.16
N ARG A 26 15.37 23.11 19.84
CA ARG A 26 14.63 22.80 18.62
C ARG A 26 13.45 21.85 18.89
N PRO A 27 12.42 21.79 18.04
CA PRO A 27 11.40 20.74 18.11
C PRO A 27 12.03 19.35 17.94
N GLY A 28 11.48 18.36 18.65
CA GLY A 28 11.87 16.95 18.50
C GLY A 28 11.29 16.29 17.26
N GLU A 29 11.66 15.04 16.99
CA GLU A 29 11.19 14.30 15.80
C GLU A 29 9.72 13.81 15.88
N SER A 30 9.07 13.99 17.03
CA SER A 30 7.68 13.58 17.31
C SER A 30 6.87 14.74 17.91
N GLU A 31 5.55 14.67 17.81
CA GLU A 31 4.64 15.62 18.47
C GLU A 31 4.84 15.61 19.99
N GLY A 32 4.87 16.79 20.63
CA GLY A 32 5.28 16.91 22.04
C GLY A 32 6.78 16.77 22.31
N GLY A 33 7.63 16.71 21.28
CA GLY A 33 9.08 16.59 21.40
C GLY A 33 9.85 17.92 21.45
N VAL A 34 10.94 17.95 22.21
CA VAL A 34 11.97 19.01 22.25
C VAL A 34 13.35 18.38 22.22
N SER A 35 14.31 18.98 21.51
CA SER A 35 15.73 18.60 21.51
C SER A 35 16.57 19.84 21.84
N PHE A 36 17.66 19.68 22.60
CA PHE A 36 18.63 20.73 22.89
C PHE A 36 20.01 20.14 23.19
N ASN A 37 21.07 20.90 22.93
CA ASN A 37 22.43 20.51 23.27
C ASN A 37 22.83 21.07 24.64
N TYR A 38 23.38 20.22 25.50
CA TYR A 38 23.96 20.58 26.78
C TYR A 38 25.49 20.44 26.72
N ALA A 39 26.23 21.51 26.99
CA ALA A 39 27.68 21.56 26.96
C ALA A 39 28.27 21.87 28.34
N HIS A 40 29.33 21.15 28.73
CA HIS A 40 30.02 21.35 30.01
C HIS A 40 31.53 21.10 29.88
N GLN A 41 32.35 21.80 30.65
CA GLN A 41 33.82 21.78 30.52
C GLN A 41 34.46 20.41 30.80
N LYS A 42 33.75 19.52 31.52
CA LYS A 42 34.18 18.14 31.81
C LYS A 42 33.74 17.13 30.74
N LEU A 43 32.91 17.52 29.77
CA LEU A 43 32.47 16.66 28.66
C LEU A 43 33.41 16.82 27.46
N THR A 44 33.69 15.72 26.75
CA THR A 44 34.52 15.72 25.54
C THR A 44 33.81 16.28 24.30
N SER A 45 32.47 16.28 24.32
CA SER A 45 31.60 16.92 23.34
C SER A 45 30.27 17.29 24.02
N PRO A 46 29.47 18.23 23.47
CA PRO A 46 28.11 18.46 23.94
C PRO A 46 27.26 17.19 23.87
N LEU A 47 26.29 17.07 24.79
CA LEU A 47 25.26 16.04 24.82
C LEU A 47 23.99 16.58 24.18
N GLU A 48 23.52 15.95 23.10
CA GLU A 48 22.17 16.20 22.61
C GLU A 48 21.17 15.50 23.53
N ILE A 49 20.34 16.28 24.22
CA ILE A 49 19.24 15.82 25.07
C ILE A 49 17.93 15.96 24.29
N GLN A 50 17.11 14.92 24.33
CA GLN A 50 15.76 14.91 23.77
C GLN A 50 14.75 14.65 24.88
N VAL A 51 13.64 15.38 24.81
CA VAL A 51 12.54 15.41 25.78
C VAL A 51 11.25 15.17 25.02
N LEU A 52 10.41 14.23 25.45
CA LEU A 52 9.14 13.92 24.77
C LEU A 52 7.99 13.87 25.77
N ASP A 53 6.99 14.74 25.61
CA ASP A 53 5.73 14.66 26.36
C ASP A 53 4.85 13.52 25.81
N GLN A 54 4.56 12.54 26.66
CA GLN A 54 3.66 11.41 26.34
C GLN A 54 2.18 11.82 26.30
N ASN A 55 1.80 12.96 26.89
CA ASN A 55 0.40 13.35 27.09
C ASN A 55 0.16 14.83 26.70
N ILE A 56 0.51 15.13 25.46
CA ILE A 56 0.51 16.48 24.87
C ILE A 56 -0.86 17.19 24.87
N ASP A 57 -1.96 16.45 24.99
CA ASP A 57 -3.31 17.01 25.02
C ASP A 57 -3.66 17.72 26.33
N GLU A 58 -3.12 17.20 27.45
CA GLU A 58 -3.30 17.65 28.83
C GLU A 58 -2.16 18.57 29.33
N TYR A 59 -1.18 18.88 28.47
CA TYR A 59 -0.12 19.83 28.75
C TYR A 59 -0.66 21.23 29.17
N PRO A 60 -0.05 21.90 30.16
CA PRO A 60 1.13 21.47 30.92
C PRO A 60 0.80 20.63 32.17
N GLU A 61 -0.45 20.57 32.63
CA GLU A 61 -0.81 20.01 33.95
C GLU A 61 -0.76 18.47 33.99
N GLY A 62 -1.09 17.79 32.89
CA GLY A 62 -0.99 16.33 32.73
C GLY A 62 0.25 15.85 31.98
N SER A 63 1.25 16.70 31.77
CA SER A 63 2.45 16.40 30.97
C SER A 63 3.36 15.34 31.62
N SER A 64 3.86 14.39 30.83
CA SER A 64 4.73 13.29 31.27
C SER A 64 5.93 13.16 30.33
N PHE A 65 7.11 13.60 30.78
CA PHE A 65 8.29 13.74 29.91
C PHE A 65 9.24 12.55 29.97
N ILE A 66 9.44 11.85 28.85
CA ILE A 66 10.58 10.94 28.67
C ILE A 66 11.83 11.77 28.36
N LEU A 67 12.96 11.41 28.96
CA LEU A 67 14.28 11.96 28.65
C LEU A 67 15.17 10.90 28.02
N PHE A 68 15.87 11.28 26.95
CA PHE A 68 16.87 10.44 26.30
C PHE A 68 17.97 11.33 25.71
N THR A 69 19.10 10.72 25.31
CA THR A 69 20.20 11.43 24.67
C THR A 69 20.60 10.73 23.38
N ALA A 70 20.79 11.52 22.32
CA ALA A 70 21.14 11.02 20.98
C ALA A 70 22.66 10.98 20.74
N SER A 71 23.47 11.13 21.81
CA SER A 71 24.93 11.26 21.73
C SER A 71 25.65 9.98 22.18
N ASP A 72 26.32 9.31 21.25
CA ASP A 72 27.12 8.09 21.46
C ASP A 72 28.24 8.21 22.52
N CYS A 73 28.53 9.42 22.99
CA CYS A 73 29.50 9.72 24.05
C CYS A 73 28.89 9.76 25.47
N ALA A 74 27.57 9.62 25.61
CA ALA A 74 26.91 9.47 26.90
C ALA A 74 27.14 8.06 27.45
N GLY A 75 27.85 7.96 28.57
CA GLY A 75 27.95 6.69 29.31
C GLY A 75 26.67 6.38 30.09
N ASP A 76 26.48 5.12 30.48
CA ASP A 76 25.30 4.59 31.19
C ASP A 76 24.93 5.40 32.46
N SER A 77 25.92 6.04 33.09
CA SER A 77 25.73 6.92 34.25
C SER A 77 24.92 8.19 33.93
N VAL A 78 25.01 8.72 32.71
CA VAL A 78 24.21 9.88 32.25
C VAL A 78 22.80 9.43 31.87
N VAL A 79 22.66 8.31 31.18
CA VAL A 79 21.35 7.76 30.76
C VAL A 79 20.50 7.42 32.00
N SER A 80 21.08 6.70 32.97
CA SER A 80 20.41 6.41 34.25
C SER A 80 20.12 7.65 35.10
N PHE A 81 20.90 8.73 34.95
CA PHE A 81 20.61 10.00 35.60
C PHE A 81 19.41 10.72 34.96
N LEU A 82 19.35 10.79 33.63
CA LEU A 82 18.24 11.38 32.89
C LEU A 82 16.91 10.67 33.22
N SER A 83 16.89 9.33 33.26
CA SER A 83 15.68 8.58 33.63
C SER A 83 15.18 8.89 35.05
N ARG A 84 16.07 9.24 35.99
CA ARG A 84 15.69 9.66 37.36
C ARG A 84 15.16 11.10 37.44
N LEU A 85 15.34 11.93 36.41
CA LEU A 85 14.81 13.30 36.40
C LEU A 85 13.35 13.36 35.96
N THR A 86 12.88 12.44 35.12
CA THR A 86 11.50 12.38 34.57
C THR A 86 10.41 12.73 35.60
N PRO A 87 10.34 12.12 36.80
CA PRO A 87 9.26 12.41 37.76
C PRO A 87 9.24 13.86 38.26
N LYS A 88 10.39 14.54 38.30
CA LYS A 88 10.51 15.95 38.71
C LYS A 88 10.03 16.93 37.63
N LEU A 89 9.76 16.46 36.42
CA LEU A 89 9.45 17.31 35.25
C LEU A 89 7.96 17.40 34.95
N THR A 90 7.18 16.41 35.41
CA THR A 90 5.72 16.36 35.39
C THR A 90 5.09 17.69 35.80
N GLY A 91 4.10 18.17 35.04
CA GLY A 91 3.36 19.39 35.39
C GLY A 91 4.09 20.72 35.12
N LYS A 92 5.28 20.71 34.48
CA LYS A 92 6.10 21.92 34.24
C LYS A 92 6.10 22.35 32.76
N PRO A 93 6.17 23.67 32.48
CA PRO A 93 6.32 24.18 31.12
C PRO A 93 7.73 23.91 30.56
N VAL A 94 7.85 23.85 29.22
CA VAL A 94 9.06 23.40 28.50
C VAL A 94 10.33 24.16 28.94
N GLN A 95 10.25 25.49 29.07
CA GLN A 95 11.36 26.32 29.53
C GLN A 95 11.89 25.89 30.91
N LYS A 96 11.00 25.55 31.84
CA LYS A 96 11.36 25.13 33.21
C LYS A 96 11.84 23.68 33.24
N VAL A 97 11.38 22.85 32.30
CA VAL A 97 11.89 21.49 32.09
C VAL A 97 13.35 21.53 31.65
N ILE A 98 13.68 22.28 30.58
CA ILE A 98 15.06 22.46 30.09
C ILE A 98 15.98 23.00 31.19
N ALA A 99 15.56 24.04 31.91
CA ALA A 99 16.33 24.62 33.02
C ALA A 99 16.62 23.60 34.14
N THR A 100 15.62 22.78 34.51
CA THR A 100 15.79 21.75 35.56
C THR A 100 16.80 20.70 35.11
N ILE A 101 16.74 20.27 33.85
CA ILE A 101 17.65 19.25 33.30
C ILE A 101 19.09 19.76 33.25
N ALA A 102 19.30 21.00 32.77
CA ALA A 102 20.64 21.59 32.67
C ALA A 102 21.30 21.78 34.04
N HIS A 103 20.55 22.27 35.04
CA HIS A 103 21.05 22.45 36.39
C HIS A 103 21.42 21.12 37.07
N ASP A 104 20.52 20.13 37.00
CA ASP A 104 20.73 18.83 37.62
C ASP A 104 21.87 18.06 36.91
N LEU A 105 21.99 18.13 35.57
CA LEU A 105 23.13 17.58 34.81
C LEU A 105 24.46 18.21 35.21
N THR A 106 24.51 19.55 35.35
CA THR A 106 25.71 20.27 35.79
C THR A 106 26.17 19.75 37.16
N THR A 107 25.25 19.71 38.12
CA THR A 107 25.52 19.21 39.48
C THR A 107 26.05 17.76 39.47
N PHE A 108 25.46 16.88 38.65
CA PHE A 108 25.88 15.48 38.50
C PHE A 108 27.28 15.33 37.89
N ILE A 109 27.59 16.09 36.84
CA ILE A 109 28.90 16.07 36.16
C ILE A 109 29.97 16.73 37.05
N GLU A 110 29.60 17.70 37.88
CA GLU A 110 30.53 18.33 38.80
C GLU A 110 30.90 17.43 39.99
N ASN A 111 29.92 16.76 40.59
CA ASN A 111 30.10 15.93 41.80
C ASN A 111 29.54 14.49 41.65
N PRO A 112 30.23 13.59 40.91
CA PRO A 112 29.73 12.24 40.62
C PRO A 112 29.53 11.33 41.84
N ASN A 113 30.22 11.60 42.95
CA ASN A 113 30.21 10.76 44.16
C ASN A 113 29.31 11.29 45.28
N ASP A 114 28.79 12.51 45.16
CA ASP A 114 28.03 13.19 46.23
C ASP A 114 26.50 13.17 45.99
N SER A 115 26.06 12.62 44.85
CA SER A 115 24.65 12.55 44.44
C SER A 115 23.91 11.27 44.90
N GLN A 116 24.51 10.53 45.84
CA GLN A 116 23.89 9.35 46.48
C GLN A 116 23.26 9.62 47.86
N GLU A 117 23.43 10.80 48.45
CA GLU A 117 22.82 11.14 49.74
C GLU A 117 21.99 12.44 49.64
N HIS A 118 20.83 12.45 50.31
CA HIS A 118 19.82 13.52 50.37
C HIS A 118 18.97 13.79 49.11
N PHE A 119 17.89 13.00 48.96
CA PHE A 119 16.58 13.59 48.66
C PHE A 119 15.69 13.47 49.89
N ASP A 120 15.21 14.61 50.39
CA ASP A 120 14.52 14.75 51.67
C ASP A 120 13.01 14.47 51.49
N GLU A 121 12.53 13.36 52.02
CA GLU A 121 11.09 13.08 52.09
C GLU A 121 10.45 13.90 53.22
N GLY A 122 9.59 14.85 52.85
CA GLY A 122 8.54 15.34 53.75
C GLY A 122 8.59 16.81 54.13
N ALA A 123 7.81 17.62 53.40
CA ALA A 123 7.22 18.85 53.92
C ALA A 123 5.70 18.79 53.78
N VAL A 124 5.05 18.03 54.68
CA VAL A 124 3.59 18.01 54.80
C VAL A 124 3.06 19.41 55.13
N VAL A 125 2.12 19.88 54.32
CA VAL A 125 1.17 20.94 54.72
C VAL A 125 -0.21 20.32 54.73
N ASP A 126 -0.79 20.30 55.92
CA ASP A 126 -2.01 19.57 56.27
C ASP A 126 -3.29 20.38 55.97
N HIS A 127 -4.18 19.83 55.14
CA HIS A 127 -5.61 20.07 55.28
C HIS A 127 -6.48 18.93 54.74
N ASP A 128 -6.92 18.06 55.65
CA ASP A 128 -8.25 17.44 55.71
C ASP A 128 -9.12 17.45 54.42
N SER A 129 -9.38 16.28 53.83
CA SER A 129 -10.42 15.38 54.38
C SER A 129 -10.77 14.15 53.50
N GLN A 130 -10.82 12.98 54.15
CA GLN A 130 -11.65 11.79 53.84
C GLN A 130 -11.31 10.95 52.58
N SER A 131 -10.61 9.80 52.69
CA SER A 131 -11.03 8.46 53.24
C SER A 131 -11.66 7.57 52.16
N ASP A 132 -11.34 6.29 51.91
CA ASP A 132 -10.46 5.28 52.54
C ASP A 132 -9.79 4.44 51.40
N THR A 133 -8.64 3.75 51.51
CA THR A 133 -8.00 2.98 52.60
C THR A 133 -8.36 1.50 52.65
N TRP A 134 -7.45 0.56 52.34
CA TRP A 134 -6.16 0.53 51.57
C TRP A 134 -5.87 -0.99 51.25
N ASP A 135 -4.65 -1.32 50.80
CA ASP A 135 -3.84 -2.49 51.20
C ASP A 135 -3.68 -3.73 50.28
N GLU A 136 -2.55 -3.68 49.55
CA GLU A 136 -1.32 -4.50 49.76
C GLU A 136 -1.12 -5.86 49.02
N ASP A 137 0.12 -5.96 48.47
CA ASP A 137 1.03 -7.11 48.27
C ASP A 137 0.63 -8.24 47.28
N ASP A 138 1.46 -8.77 46.36
CA ASP A 138 2.92 -8.91 46.25
C ASP A 138 3.41 -8.90 44.77
N ASP A 139 4.37 -8.03 44.46
CA ASP A 139 5.73 -8.29 43.93
C ASP A 139 6.09 -9.32 42.82
N GLU A 140 6.98 -8.82 41.96
CA GLU A 140 8.12 -9.45 41.25
C GLU A 140 7.94 -10.27 39.90
N ASP A 141 8.44 -9.63 38.82
CA ASP A 141 9.65 -9.95 38.00
C ASP A 141 9.74 -11.02 36.89
N TYR A 142 10.67 -10.75 35.93
CA TYR A 142 11.08 -11.58 34.77
C TYR A 142 12.44 -11.25 34.03
N GLU A 143 12.95 -10.00 33.98
CA GLU A 143 14.14 -9.39 33.25
C GLU A 143 14.07 -9.01 31.71
N ASP A 144 13.83 -7.72 31.34
CA ASP A 144 13.54 -7.07 30.01
C ASP A 144 14.45 -7.34 28.77
N GLN A 145 13.90 -7.32 27.51
CA GLN A 145 14.35 -6.48 26.35
C GLN A 145 13.70 -6.73 24.93
N ASP A 146 12.70 -5.91 24.57
CA ASP A 146 12.72 -4.74 23.64
C ASP A 146 13.00 -4.86 22.11
N ASP A 147 12.34 -3.96 21.36
CA ASP A 147 11.96 -4.09 19.95
C ASP A 147 12.63 -3.04 19.01
N ALA A 148 12.34 -3.10 17.69
CA ALA A 148 12.13 -1.91 16.81
C ALA A 148 12.30 -2.20 15.29
N ALA A 149 11.21 -1.99 14.55
CA ALA A 149 11.16 -1.34 13.23
C ALA A 149 9.69 -1.10 12.80
N PHE A 150 9.13 0.05 13.16
CA PHE A 150 7.76 0.52 12.85
C PHE A 150 6.61 -0.37 13.34
N GLY A 151 6.15 -0.11 14.57
CA GLY A 151 4.85 -0.53 15.07
C GLY A 151 4.39 0.36 16.21
N LEU A 152 3.32 1.13 16.00
CA LEU A 152 2.52 1.64 17.12
C LEU A 152 1.54 0.53 17.50
N SER A 153 1.93 -0.29 18.48
CA SER A 153 0.96 -1.07 19.24
C SER A 153 0.24 -0.11 20.18
N ALA A 154 -1.09 -0.03 20.12
CA ALA A 154 -1.84 0.81 21.05
C ALA A 154 -1.61 0.29 22.47
N GLY A 155 -1.27 1.17 23.41
CA GLY A 155 -0.57 0.78 24.64
C GLY A 155 -1.45 0.45 25.84
N LEU A 156 -0.97 -0.46 26.70
CA LEU A 156 -1.46 -0.66 28.07
C LEU A 156 -0.36 -1.25 28.98
N PRO A 157 -0.59 -1.32 30.30
CA PRO A 157 0.21 -0.66 31.33
C PRO A 157 1.51 -1.43 31.65
N PRO A 158 2.44 -0.83 32.42
CA PRO A 158 3.86 -1.17 32.32
C PRO A 158 4.29 -2.42 33.11
N THR A 159 5.41 -2.98 32.65
CA THR A 159 6.43 -3.70 33.44
C THR A 159 5.91 -4.71 34.47
N ARG A 160 5.48 -5.86 33.97
CA ARG A 160 6.24 -7.08 34.30
C ARG A 160 7.32 -7.17 33.24
N GLU A 161 8.53 -7.53 33.61
CA GLU A 161 9.64 -7.47 32.67
C GLU A 161 9.51 -8.50 31.52
N GLU A 162 10.22 -8.26 30.41
CA GLU A 162 10.26 -9.19 29.25
C GLU A 162 11.45 -10.18 29.31
N PRO A 163 11.32 -11.36 29.93
CA PRO A 163 12.42 -12.21 30.43
C PRO A 163 13.51 -12.53 29.42
N GLN A 164 14.79 -12.55 29.86
CA GLN A 164 15.97 -12.86 29.05
C GLN A 164 15.64 -13.91 27.98
N ILE A 165 15.69 -13.50 26.70
CA ILE A 165 15.28 -14.35 25.57
C ILE A 165 16.33 -15.44 25.34
N ILE A 166 16.25 -16.49 26.17
CA ILE A 166 16.88 -17.78 25.92
C ILE A 166 16.20 -18.34 24.67
N ILE A 167 16.80 -18.13 23.51
CA ILE A 167 16.44 -18.87 22.29
C ILE A 167 16.60 -20.35 22.64
N PRO A 168 15.51 -21.14 22.72
CA PRO A 168 15.62 -22.52 23.16
C PRO A 168 16.32 -23.31 22.05
N LEU A 169 17.60 -23.63 22.24
CA LEU A 169 18.31 -24.61 21.43
C LEU A 169 17.61 -25.96 21.59
N TRP A 170 16.66 -26.22 20.71
CA TRP A 170 15.87 -27.45 20.76
C TRP A 170 16.80 -28.64 20.48
N PRO A 171 16.68 -29.75 21.24
CA PRO A 171 17.46 -30.95 20.99
C PRO A 171 17.32 -31.43 19.55
N ASP A 172 18.30 -32.20 19.06
CA ASP A 172 18.21 -32.85 17.74
C ASP A 172 16.92 -33.70 17.67
N LYS A 173 15.98 -33.19 16.87
CA LYS A 173 14.64 -33.73 16.65
C LYS A 173 14.44 -34.09 15.18
N THR A 174 15.53 -34.48 14.50
CA THR A 174 15.55 -34.89 13.09
C THR A 174 14.48 -35.95 12.76
N GLU A 175 14.19 -36.89 13.67
CA GLU A 175 13.11 -37.87 13.47
C GLU A 175 11.71 -37.25 13.52
N ARG A 176 11.44 -36.33 14.45
CA ARG A 176 10.16 -35.60 14.52
C ARG A 176 9.98 -34.72 13.28
N GLN A 177 11.04 -34.05 12.84
CA GLN A 177 11.01 -33.29 11.60
C GLN A 177 10.74 -34.20 10.39
N ARG A 178 11.37 -35.38 10.31
CA ARG A 178 11.12 -36.35 9.23
C ARG A 178 9.67 -36.80 9.19
N HIS A 179 9.07 -37.06 10.34
CA HIS A 179 7.65 -37.43 10.48
C HIS A 179 6.73 -36.32 9.97
N ASP A 180 6.92 -35.08 10.43
CA ASP A 180 6.07 -33.93 10.05
C ASP A 180 6.19 -33.60 8.55
N LEU A 181 7.36 -33.80 7.96
CA LEU A 181 7.56 -33.67 6.51
C LEU A 181 6.94 -34.84 5.73
N ALA A 182 6.96 -36.07 6.25
CA ALA A 182 6.27 -37.20 5.62
C ALA A 182 4.75 -36.97 5.56
N LEU A 183 4.14 -36.55 6.68
CA LEU A 183 2.72 -36.15 6.72
C LEU A 183 2.39 -35.04 5.72
N THR A 184 3.31 -34.10 5.51
CA THR A 184 3.16 -33.02 4.51
C THR A 184 3.13 -33.56 3.08
N ILE A 185 3.97 -34.57 2.79
CA ILE A 185 4.03 -35.24 1.49
C ILE A 185 2.76 -36.09 1.26
N ASP A 186 2.30 -36.82 2.27
CA ASP A 186 1.09 -37.65 2.21
C ASP A 186 -0.18 -36.81 1.97
N ALA A 187 -0.23 -35.57 2.48
CA ALA A 187 -1.26 -34.59 2.17
C ALA A 187 -1.21 -34.05 0.71
N GLY A 188 -0.25 -34.50 -0.11
CA GLY A 188 -0.12 -34.13 -1.52
C GLY A 188 0.62 -32.81 -1.78
N ILE A 189 1.38 -32.32 -0.79
CA ILE A 189 2.22 -31.12 -0.88
C ILE A 189 3.68 -31.53 -1.14
N SER A 190 4.31 -30.93 -2.14
CA SER A 190 5.71 -31.22 -2.44
C SER A 190 6.62 -30.60 -1.39
N VAL A 191 7.61 -31.36 -0.90
CA VAL A 191 8.59 -30.90 0.10
C VAL A 191 10.00 -31.00 -0.46
N ALA A 192 10.80 -29.96 -0.26
CA ALA A 192 12.24 -29.97 -0.50
C ALA A 192 12.98 -29.39 0.72
N VAL A 193 14.12 -30.00 1.05
CA VAL A 193 15.04 -29.53 2.09
C VAL A 193 16.26 -28.91 1.40
N LEU A 194 16.65 -27.71 1.82
CA LEU A 194 17.69 -26.91 1.18
C LEU A 194 18.79 -26.52 2.17
N GLY A 195 20.05 -26.67 1.75
CA GLY A 195 21.23 -26.35 2.57
C GLY A 195 21.45 -27.35 3.71
N ASP A 196 22.68 -27.42 4.20
CA ASP A 196 23.05 -28.35 5.29
C ASP A 196 23.05 -27.63 6.64
N ARG A 197 22.58 -28.33 7.68
CA ARG A 197 22.63 -27.83 9.06
C ARG A 197 22.70 -28.99 10.05
N SER A 198 23.57 -28.87 11.05
CA SER A 198 23.69 -29.86 12.12
C SER A 198 22.44 -29.90 13.00
N GLY A 199 21.97 -31.09 13.37
CA GLY A 199 20.84 -31.30 14.29
C GLY A 199 19.44 -31.14 13.70
N GLN A 200 19.31 -30.99 12.37
CA GLN A 200 18.02 -30.94 11.67
C GLN A 200 18.15 -31.36 10.20
N LEU A 201 17.02 -31.71 9.56
CA LEU A 201 16.94 -31.89 8.11
C LEU A 201 17.08 -30.54 7.40
N GLY A 202 18.33 -30.17 7.13
CA GLY A 202 18.76 -29.02 6.33
C GLY A 202 18.47 -27.65 6.93
N GLU A 203 18.86 -26.58 6.24
CA GLU A 203 18.73 -25.20 6.72
C GLU A 203 17.32 -24.64 6.54
N ILE A 204 16.71 -24.88 5.37
CA ILE A 204 15.43 -24.32 4.94
C ILE A 204 14.53 -25.44 4.43
N ILE A 205 13.27 -25.46 4.87
CA ILE A 205 12.21 -26.32 4.34
C ILE A 205 11.43 -25.51 3.31
N ALA A 206 11.32 -26.01 2.09
CA ALA A 206 10.48 -25.45 1.04
C ALA A 206 9.29 -26.39 0.78
N MET A 207 8.07 -25.90 1.00
CA MET A 207 6.84 -26.62 0.68
C MET A 207 6.16 -25.96 -0.51
N SER A 208 5.64 -26.74 -1.47
CA SER A 208 5.03 -26.18 -2.67
C SER A 208 3.83 -26.97 -3.19
N ILE A 209 2.90 -26.25 -3.82
CA ILE A 209 1.74 -26.81 -4.51
C ILE A 209 1.52 -26.09 -5.84
N ASN A 210 1.25 -26.84 -6.91
CA ASN A 210 0.96 -26.26 -8.22
C ASN A 210 -0.40 -25.55 -8.22
N ILE A 211 -0.46 -24.36 -8.83
CA ILE A 211 -1.62 -23.46 -8.79
C ILE A 211 -2.88 -24.07 -9.41
N SER A 212 -2.75 -24.95 -10.42
CA SER A 212 -3.92 -25.63 -11.02
C SER A 212 -4.72 -26.47 -10.02
N ARG A 213 -4.12 -26.88 -8.89
CA ARG A 213 -4.81 -27.62 -7.80
C ARG A 213 -5.62 -26.74 -6.87
N LEU A 214 -5.51 -25.41 -6.98
CA LEU A 214 -6.16 -24.45 -6.07
C LEU A 214 -7.54 -23.99 -6.56
N GLY A 215 -7.99 -24.40 -7.77
CA GLY A 215 -9.32 -24.08 -8.29
C GLY A 215 -9.55 -22.58 -8.58
N LEU A 216 -8.48 -21.79 -8.68
CA LEU A 216 -8.55 -20.36 -8.99
C LEU A 216 -8.98 -20.15 -10.45
N THR A 217 -9.68 -19.03 -10.72
CA THR A 217 -10.10 -18.66 -12.07
C THR A 217 -8.95 -18.00 -12.86
N ASP A 218 -9.02 -18.05 -14.19
CA ASP A 218 -8.02 -17.41 -15.07
C ASP A 218 -7.90 -15.89 -14.83
N ASP A 219 -9.01 -15.23 -14.47
CA ASP A 219 -8.99 -13.81 -14.09
C ASP A 219 -8.16 -13.59 -12.81
N ILE A 220 -8.33 -14.46 -11.80
CA ILE A 220 -7.55 -14.41 -10.55
C ILE A 220 -6.06 -14.71 -10.81
N HIS A 221 -5.73 -15.66 -11.69
CA HIS A 221 -4.35 -15.93 -12.08
C HIS A 221 -3.66 -14.66 -12.61
N SER A 222 -4.28 -13.98 -13.60
CA SER A 222 -3.74 -12.74 -14.15
C SER A 222 -3.64 -11.63 -13.09
N VAL A 223 -4.70 -11.43 -12.29
CA VAL A 223 -4.79 -10.37 -11.27
C VAL A 223 -3.80 -10.55 -10.13
N TRP A 224 -3.44 -11.79 -9.77
CA TRP A 224 -2.45 -12.07 -8.73
C TRP A 224 -1.01 -12.18 -9.27
N GLY A 225 -0.81 -12.11 -10.60
CA GLY A 225 0.50 -12.27 -11.22
C GLY A 225 0.99 -13.72 -11.15
N LEU A 226 0.08 -14.68 -11.28
CA LEU A 226 0.28 -16.12 -11.17
C LEU A 226 0.09 -16.80 -12.52
N GLN A 227 0.90 -17.80 -12.84
CA GLN A 227 0.71 -18.68 -13.99
C GLN A 227 0.21 -20.05 -13.53
N SER A 228 -0.59 -20.75 -14.34
CA SER A 228 -1.07 -22.10 -13.98
C SER A 228 0.05 -23.14 -13.79
N SER A 229 1.24 -22.87 -14.34
CA SER A 229 2.48 -23.64 -14.15
C SER A 229 3.24 -23.30 -12.86
N ASP A 230 3.02 -22.11 -12.28
CA ASP A 230 3.70 -21.70 -11.05
C ASP A 230 3.27 -22.60 -9.88
N HIS A 231 4.16 -22.69 -8.89
CA HIS A 231 3.92 -23.32 -7.62
C HIS A 231 3.84 -22.25 -6.53
N VAL A 232 2.74 -22.22 -5.76
CA VAL A 232 2.69 -21.45 -4.50
C VAL A 232 3.60 -22.16 -3.52
N MET A 233 4.44 -21.38 -2.84
CA MET A 233 5.55 -21.90 -2.04
C MET A 233 5.64 -21.21 -0.70
N LEU A 234 5.78 -22.00 0.36
CA LEU A 234 6.07 -21.54 1.71
C LEU A 234 7.48 -22.02 2.09
N LEU A 235 8.38 -21.06 2.35
CA LEU A 235 9.69 -21.32 2.93
C LEU A 235 9.59 -21.21 4.45
N LEU A 236 10.12 -22.20 5.17
CA LEU A 236 10.29 -22.19 6.62
C LEU A 236 11.75 -22.38 6.99
N GLN A 237 12.24 -21.56 7.92
CA GLN A 237 13.55 -21.72 8.57
C GLN A 237 13.34 -21.64 10.07
N PHE A 238 13.95 -22.54 10.83
CA PHE A 238 13.88 -22.54 12.30
C PHE A 238 15.28 -22.35 12.90
N PRO A 239 15.74 -21.10 13.12
CA PRO A 239 17.08 -20.82 13.65
C PRO A 239 17.41 -21.47 15.01
N ALA A 240 16.41 -21.93 15.78
CA ALA A 240 16.59 -22.55 17.08
C ALA A 240 16.69 -24.10 17.08
N GLY A 241 16.48 -24.76 15.94
CA GLY A 241 16.28 -26.22 15.83
C GLY A 241 14.85 -26.55 15.37
N TYR A 242 14.39 -27.79 15.46
CA TYR A 242 12.99 -28.14 15.09
C TYR A 242 12.12 -28.44 16.34
N PRO A 243 10.98 -27.74 16.55
CA PRO A 243 10.17 -27.90 17.76
C PRO A 243 9.19 -29.08 17.73
N SER A 244 8.75 -29.53 18.91
CA SER A 244 7.54 -30.32 19.08
C SER A 244 6.28 -29.45 19.02
N LEU A 245 5.09 -30.06 18.95
CA LEU A 245 3.83 -29.30 19.02
C LEU A 245 3.73 -28.54 20.35
N THR A 246 4.07 -29.18 21.46
CA THR A 246 4.01 -28.54 22.79
C THR A 246 4.92 -27.32 22.88
N GLU A 247 6.17 -27.41 22.42
CA GLU A 247 7.09 -26.26 22.39
C GLU A 247 6.60 -25.16 21.44
N PHE A 248 6.14 -25.53 20.24
CA PHE A 248 5.63 -24.57 19.27
C PHE A 248 4.40 -23.81 19.80
N LEU A 249 3.52 -24.48 20.55
CA LEU A 249 2.38 -23.84 21.19
C LEU A 249 2.77 -22.91 22.35
N THR A 250 3.94 -23.06 22.98
CA THR A 250 4.41 -22.13 24.03
C THR A 250 4.96 -20.80 23.49
N LEU A 251 5.27 -20.71 22.19
CA LEU A 251 5.80 -19.49 21.57
C LEU A 251 4.82 -18.32 21.72
N GLN A 252 5.32 -17.16 22.14
CA GLN A 252 4.51 -15.94 22.22
C GLN A 252 4.36 -15.28 20.86
N SER A 253 3.35 -14.41 20.72
CA SER A 253 3.21 -13.58 19.52
C SER A 253 4.47 -12.71 19.34
N HIS A 254 4.84 -12.43 18.10
CA HIS A 254 6.04 -11.67 17.70
C HIS A 254 7.41 -12.32 18.00
N GLN A 255 7.46 -13.46 18.70
CA GLN A 255 8.72 -14.11 19.07
C GLN A 255 9.47 -14.68 17.84
N ALA A 256 10.68 -14.18 17.55
CA ALA A 256 11.44 -14.45 16.32
C ALA A 256 12.13 -15.84 16.23
N VAL A 257 11.47 -16.92 16.69
CA VAL A 257 12.08 -18.27 16.82
C VAL A 257 12.07 -19.06 15.49
N TYR A 258 11.23 -18.68 14.54
CA TYR A 258 11.22 -19.19 13.17
C TYR A 258 10.99 -18.07 12.16
N ARG A 259 11.21 -18.37 10.88
CA ARG A 259 10.97 -17.47 9.75
C ARG A 259 10.16 -18.18 8.68
N ALA A 260 8.98 -17.67 8.41
CA ALA A 260 8.10 -18.08 7.33
C ALA A 260 8.13 -17.06 6.19
N ARG A 261 8.12 -17.51 4.92
CA ARG A 261 8.02 -16.63 3.75
C ARG A 261 7.13 -17.25 2.66
N LEU A 262 6.00 -16.62 2.38
CA LEU A 262 5.10 -17.02 1.31
C LEU A 262 5.52 -16.39 -0.03
N GLY A 263 5.50 -17.19 -1.10
CA GLY A 263 5.90 -16.76 -2.43
C GLY A 263 5.44 -17.73 -3.52
N LYS A 264 6.05 -17.59 -4.70
CA LYS A 264 5.89 -18.51 -5.83
C LYS A 264 7.24 -18.89 -6.44
N CYS A 265 7.29 -20.04 -7.12
CA CYS A 265 8.42 -20.48 -7.91
C CYS A 265 7.93 -21.19 -9.18
N GLY A 266 8.69 -21.15 -10.27
CA GLY A 266 8.33 -21.86 -11.51
C GLY A 266 8.49 -23.38 -11.34
N SER A 267 9.49 -23.80 -10.57
CA SER A 267 9.73 -25.20 -10.22
C SER A 267 9.27 -25.56 -8.79
N ILE A 268 9.28 -26.86 -8.50
CA ILE A 268 8.80 -27.43 -7.23
C ILE A 268 9.66 -26.99 -6.03
N LYS A 269 10.93 -26.60 -6.26
CA LYS A 269 11.87 -26.11 -5.25
C LYS A 269 12.73 -24.97 -5.82
N PRO A 270 13.04 -23.93 -5.04
CA PRO A 270 13.90 -22.84 -5.49
C PRO A 270 15.38 -23.21 -5.33
N SER A 271 16.27 -22.40 -5.92
CA SER A 271 17.70 -22.48 -5.61
C SER A 271 18.00 -22.03 -4.17
N LEU A 272 19.04 -22.62 -3.55
CA LEU A 272 19.42 -22.29 -2.17
C LEU A 272 19.78 -20.81 -1.99
N SER A 273 20.45 -20.20 -2.97
CA SER A 273 20.76 -18.76 -2.96
C SER A 273 19.50 -17.90 -3.02
N SER A 274 18.51 -18.28 -3.84
CA SER A 274 17.22 -17.59 -3.90
C SER A 274 16.41 -17.75 -2.62
N ALA A 275 16.42 -18.94 -2.00
CA ALA A 275 15.74 -19.20 -0.74
C ALA A 275 16.35 -18.41 0.43
N ARG A 276 17.69 -18.44 0.57
CA ARG A 276 18.42 -17.61 1.54
C ARG A 276 18.13 -16.13 1.33
N SER A 277 18.21 -15.63 0.09
CA SER A 277 17.91 -14.22 -0.23
C SER A 277 16.48 -13.81 0.11
N ALA A 278 15.51 -14.73 0.07
CA ALA A 278 14.12 -14.46 0.42
C ALA A 278 13.87 -14.42 1.94
N LEU A 279 14.68 -15.15 2.73
CA LEU A 279 14.60 -15.25 4.19
C LEU A 279 15.56 -14.30 4.93
N SER A 280 16.62 -13.81 4.26
CA SER A 280 17.54 -12.78 4.79
C SER A 280 16.97 -11.34 4.68
N GLY A 281 15.70 -11.20 4.29
CA GLY A 281 15.00 -9.93 4.14
C GLY A 281 14.53 -9.27 5.44
N SER A 282 15.29 -9.36 6.54
CA SER A 282 15.22 -8.44 7.69
C SER A 282 16.34 -8.74 8.70
N LYS A 283 17.28 -7.80 8.85
CA LYS A 283 18.46 -7.82 9.76
C LYS A 283 19.45 -9.01 9.52
N TYR A 284 20.72 -8.82 9.88
CA TYR A 284 21.88 -9.70 9.59
C TYR A 284 22.38 -9.75 8.13
N ARG A 285 23.20 -8.75 7.78
CA ARG A 285 24.36 -8.97 6.90
C ARG A 285 25.45 -9.61 7.78
N HIS A 286 25.93 -10.80 7.43
CA HIS A 286 27.20 -11.26 7.98
C HIS A 286 28.30 -10.71 7.08
N GLU A 287 29.10 -9.78 7.59
CA GLU A 287 30.35 -9.43 6.92
C GLU A 287 31.33 -10.58 7.15
N THR A 288 31.62 -11.30 6.08
CA THR A 288 32.85 -12.08 5.95
C THR A 288 33.55 -11.59 4.70
N GLU A 289 34.66 -10.89 4.90
CA GLU A 289 35.49 -10.35 3.83
C GLU A 289 36.08 -11.48 2.98
N THR A 290 35.67 -11.57 1.72
CA THR A 290 36.60 -11.61 0.58
C THR A 290 35.90 -11.06 -0.65
N GLY A 291 36.51 -10.08 -1.31
CA GLY A 291 35.99 -9.48 -2.52
C GLY A 291 36.22 -10.37 -3.74
N GLU A 292 35.38 -11.37 -3.95
CA GLU A 292 35.28 -12.08 -5.23
C GLU A 292 33.90 -11.85 -5.86
N THR A 293 33.88 -11.07 -6.94
CA THR A 293 32.70 -10.89 -7.80
C THR A 293 32.47 -12.17 -8.59
N HIS A 294 31.81 -13.15 -7.98
CA HIS A 294 31.26 -14.27 -8.73
C HIS A 294 30.15 -13.77 -9.66
N GLU A 295 30.45 -13.72 -10.95
CA GLU A 295 29.44 -13.58 -12.00
C GLU A 295 28.36 -14.64 -11.82
N VAL A 296 27.09 -14.23 -11.90
CA VAL A 296 25.95 -15.14 -11.78
C VAL A 296 25.85 -16.00 -13.04
N LEU A 297 26.58 -17.11 -13.05
CA LEU A 297 26.52 -18.11 -14.11
C LEU A 297 25.17 -18.84 -14.09
N GLY A 298 24.25 -18.38 -14.94
CA GLY A 298 23.32 -19.25 -15.67
C GLY A 298 22.39 -20.16 -14.86
N GLY A 299 21.85 -19.69 -13.72
CA GLY A 299 20.67 -20.33 -13.15
C GLY A 299 19.46 -20.17 -14.07
N VAL A 300 18.72 -21.26 -14.33
CA VAL A 300 17.47 -21.21 -15.11
C VAL A 300 16.46 -20.35 -14.36
N GLU A 301 15.76 -19.44 -15.05
CA GLU A 301 14.81 -18.50 -14.43
C GLU A 301 13.67 -19.20 -13.64
N SER A 302 13.39 -20.48 -13.93
CA SER A 302 12.39 -21.31 -13.26
C SER A 302 12.59 -21.45 -11.75
N ASP A 303 13.84 -21.44 -11.28
CA ASP A 303 14.20 -21.84 -9.92
C ASP A 303 14.36 -20.64 -8.97
N ARG A 304 13.89 -19.46 -9.40
CA ARG A 304 13.89 -18.23 -8.58
C ARG A 304 12.62 -18.16 -7.74
N PHE A 305 12.79 -18.05 -6.42
CA PHE A 305 11.71 -17.69 -5.51
C PHE A 305 11.31 -16.23 -5.72
N THR A 306 10.03 -15.97 -5.93
CA THR A 306 9.46 -14.63 -6.07
C THR A 306 8.45 -14.41 -4.94
N PRO A 307 8.63 -13.41 -4.05
CA PRO A 307 7.66 -13.12 -3.00
C PRO A 307 6.28 -12.77 -3.57
N LEU A 308 5.22 -13.21 -2.92
CA LEU A 308 3.86 -12.81 -3.29
C LEU A 308 3.52 -11.49 -2.59
N HIS A 309 3.95 -10.37 -3.18
CA HIS A 309 3.84 -9.03 -2.59
C HIS A 309 2.41 -8.66 -2.16
N LEU A 310 1.40 -9.09 -2.94
CA LEU A 310 -0.03 -8.91 -2.63
C LEU A 310 -0.47 -9.64 -1.34
N PHE A 311 0.23 -10.70 -0.93
CA PHE A 311 -0.08 -11.54 0.22
C PHE A 311 0.99 -11.44 1.33
N ASN A 312 1.77 -10.36 1.34
CA ASN A 312 2.77 -10.10 2.39
C ASN A 312 2.15 -10.13 3.79
N SER A 313 0.90 -9.69 3.96
CA SER A 313 0.21 -9.71 5.26
C SER A 313 -0.04 -11.15 5.77
N ILE A 314 -0.23 -12.14 4.89
CA ILE A 314 -0.26 -13.56 5.30
C ILE A 314 1.12 -13.98 5.83
N THR A 315 2.21 -13.52 5.22
CA THR A 315 3.56 -13.74 5.77
C THR A 315 3.73 -13.08 7.13
N THR A 316 3.24 -11.85 7.32
CA THR A 316 3.26 -11.17 8.61
C THR A 316 2.52 -12.00 9.68
N LEU A 317 1.26 -12.37 9.42
CA LEU A 317 0.42 -13.20 10.30
C LEU A 317 1.08 -14.55 10.66
N LEU A 318 1.74 -15.20 9.68
CA LEU A 318 2.47 -16.46 9.90
C LEU A 318 3.65 -16.32 10.85
N ASN A 319 4.33 -15.17 10.88
CA ASN A 319 5.49 -14.95 11.76
C ASN A 319 5.09 -14.34 13.10
N GLN A 320 4.00 -13.57 13.17
CA GLN A 320 3.62 -12.81 14.36
C GLN A 320 2.58 -13.51 15.24
N GLU A 321 1.55 -14.15 14.67
CA GLU A 321 0.39 -14.62 15.47
C GLU A 321 0.08 -16.11 15.33
N PHE A 322 0.61 -16.81 14.32
CA PHE A 322 0.22 -18.20 14.03
C PHE A 322 0.33 -19.17 15.23
N PRO A 323 1.36 -19.12 16.11
CA PRO A 323 1.42 -20.00 17.28
C PRO A 323 0.28 -19.72 18.28
N ALA A 324 -0.01 -18.44 18.54
CA ALA A 324 -1.10 -18.00 19.42
C ALA A 324 -2.49 -18.33 18.83
N LEU A 325 -2.66 -18.19 17.51
CA LEU A 325 -3.86 -18.61 16.79
C LEU A 325 -4.09 -20.12 16.89
N LEU A 326 -3.05 -20.93 16.68
CA LEU A 326 -3.11 -22.39 16.79
C LEU A 326 -3.42 -22.82 18.23
N ARG A 327 -2.77 -22.19 19.23
CA ARG A 327 -3.05 -22.41 20.66
C ARG A 327 -4.52 -22.13 20.97
N THR A 328 -4.99 -20.92 20.69
CA THR A 328 -6.37 -20.47 20.94
C THR A 328 -7.40 -21.35 20.22
N ARG A 329 -7.11 -21.78 18.98
CA ARG A 329 -7.93 -22.72 18.22
C ARG A 329 -8.07 -24.06 18.93
N ARG A 330 -6.96 -24.65 19.40
CA ARG A 330 -6.91 -25.99 20.01
C ARG A 330 -7.50 -26.01 21.43
N GLU A 331 -7.28 -24.96 22.22
CA GLU A 331 -7.83 -24.82 23.58
C GLU A 331 -9.37 -24.77 23.61
N HIS A 332 -9.97 -24.05 22.66
CA HIS A 332 -11.40 -23.71 22.67
C HIS A 332 -12.24 -24.37 21.56
N GLY A 333 -11.62 -25.17 20.68
CA GLY A 333 -12.32 -25.83 19.55
C GLY A 333 -12.88 -24.87 18.49
N LEU A 334 -12.33 -23.66 18.40
CA LEU A 334 -12.85 -22.58 17.55
C LEU A 334 -12.55 -22.77 16.06
N SER A 335 -13.20 -21.99 15.19
CA SER A 335 -12.80 -21.78 13.79
C SER A 335 -11.58 -20.84 13.71
N TRP A 336 -10.89 -20.79 12.57
CA TRP A 336 -9.74 -19.87 12.38
C TRP A 336 -10.20 -18.42 12.45
N ASP A 337 -11.37 -18.12 11.88
CA ASP A 337 -12.06 -16.82 12.04
C ASP A 337 -12.37 -16.54 13.52
N GLY A 338 -12.90 -17.54 14.24
CA GLY A 338 -13.27 -17.41 15.66
C GLY A 338 -12.07 -17.19 16.60
N ALA A 339 -10.95 -17.86 16.36
CA ALA A 339 -9.71 -17.69 17.11
C ALA A 339 -9.07 -16.31 16.85
N GLN A 340 -9.10 -15.81 15.61
CA GLN A 340 -8.61 -14.47 15.26
C GLN A 340 -9.42 -13.37 15.96
N GLU A 341 -10.75 -13.46 15.92
CA GLU A 341 -11.64 -12.52 16.60
C GLU A 341 -11.43 -12.54 18.12
N LEU A 342 -11.20 -13.71 18.72
CA LEU A 342 -10.90 -13.82 20.16
C LEU A 342 -9.55 -13.20 20.55
N LEU A 343 -8.50 -13.39 19.75
CA LEU A 343 -7.21 -12.73 20.00
C LEU A 343 -7.33 -11.20 19.90
N LEU A 344 -8.03 -10.70 18.88
CA LEU A 344 -8.25 -9.26 18.70
C LEU A 344 -9.12 -8.68 19.80
N ARG A 345 -10.16 -9.39 20.24
CA ARG A 345 -10.97 -9.02 21.41
C ARG A 345 -10.15 -8.87 22.68
N ARG A 346 -9.19 -9.77 22.90
CA ARG A 346 -8.26 -9.72 24.05
C ARG A 346 -7.27 -8.58 23.96
N ALA A 347 -6.78 -8.27 22.76
CA ALA A 347 -5.97 -7.08 22.51
C ALA A 347 -6.77 -5.79 22.75
N GLU A 348 -7.87 -5.58 22.01
CA GLU A 348 -8.72 -4.38 22.11
C GLU A 348 -9.34 -4.20 23.51
N GLY A 349 -9.80 -5.30 24.11
CA GLY A 349 -10.46 -5.34 25.43
C GLY A 349 -9.53 -5.19 26.63
N ALA A 350 -8.21 -5.16 26.41
CA ALA A 350 -7.29 -4.68 27.42
C ALA A 350 -7.58 -3.18 27.70
N HIS A 351 -7.54 -2.35 26.65
CA HIS A 351 -7.49 -0.88 26.74
C HIS A 351 -8.81 -0.20 27.10
N VAL A 352 -9.95 -0.85 26.84
CA VAL A 352 -11.28 -0.23 26.97
C VAL A 352 -12.23 -1.10 27.78
N ARG A 353 -12.20 -0.96 29.10
CA ARG A 353 -13.26 -1.44 30.01
C ARG A 353 -14.45 -0.46 30.03
N ASP A 354 -15.09 -0.26 28.88
CA ASP A 354 -16.37 0.47 28.80
C ASP A 354 -17.57 -0.48 28.95
N ALA A 355 -18.67 0.03 29.50
CA ALA A 355 -19.86 -0.74 29.87
C ALA A 355 -20.67 -1.32 28.68
N ASN A 356 -20.26 -1.03 27.44
CA ASN A 356 -20.87 -1.51 26.20
C ASN A 356 -20.16 -2.73 25.58
N TYR A 357 -19.17 -3.33 26.24
CA TYR A 357 -18.42 -4.46 25.67
C TYR A 357 -19.33 -5.69 25.42
N PRO A 358 -19.36 -6.25 24.19
CA PRO A 358 -20.35 -7.26 23.79
C PRO A 358 -19.99 -8.68 24.29
N GLY A 359 -20.39 -8.95 25.54
CA GLY A 359 -20.30 -10.26 26.19
C GLY A 359 -18.92 -10.59 26.75
N SER A 360 -18.85 -11.57 27.65
CA SER A 360 -17.58 -12.12 28.13
C SER A 360 -16.96 -13.04 27.08
N ASP A 361 -15.63 -13.26 27.14
CA ASP A 361 -14.91 -14.27 26.36
C ASP A 361 -15.65 -15.62 26.36
N ALA A 362 -16.13 -16.06 27.53
CA ALA A 362 -16.85 -17.32 27.69
C ALA A 362 -18.16 -17.37 26.90
N GLN A 363 -18.92 -16.27 26.84
CA GLN A 363 -20.14 -16.19 26.03
C GLN A 363 -19.80 -16.22 24.54
N TYR A 364 -18.80 -15.44 24.11
CA TYR A 364 -18.34 -15.43 22.72
C TYR A 364 -17.85 -16.81 22.26
N ILE A 365 -17.08 -17.52 23.09
CA ILE A 365 -16.59 -18.88 22.79
C ILE A 365 -17.78 -19.83 22.61
N ALA A 366 -18.77 -19.81 23.50
CA ALA A 366 -19.96 -20.66 23.40
C ALA A 366 -20.75 -20.39 22.10
N ASP A 367 -21.03 -19.12 21.79
CA ASP A 367 -21.74 -18.71 20.57
C ASP A 367 -20.95 -19.08 19.30
N ALA A 368 -19.62 -18.92 19.32
CA ALA A 368 -18.75 -19.24 18.20
C ALA A 368 -18.64 -20.75 17.94
N VAL A 369 -18.59 -21.59 18.99
CA VAL A 369 -18.61 -23.05 18.85
C VAL A 369 -19.95 -23.51 18.26
N GLU A 370 -21.09 -23.04 18.80
CA GLU A 370 -22.42 -23.38 18.26
C GLU A 370 -22.58 -22.93 16.79
N LYS A 371 -22.01 -21.78 16.42
CA LYS A 371 -22.00 -21.32 15.02
C LYS A 371 -21.15 -22.22 14.11
N ASN A 372 -20.00 -22.72 14.57
CA ASN A 372 -19.15 -23.61 13.77
C ASN A 372 -19.84 -24.96 13.49
N GLU A 373 -20.53 -25.53 14.48
CA GLU A 373 -21.31 -26.78 14.29
C GLU A 373 -22.40 -26.61 13.22
N LYS A 374 -23.06 -25.45 13.18
CA LYS A 374 -24.09 -25.13 12.18
C LYS A 374 -23.53 -24.77 10.79
N GLN A 375 -22.24 -24.45 10.68
CA GLN A 375 -21.59 -23.97 9.45
C GLN A 375 -20.60 -24.99 8.82
N GLN A 376 -20.70 -26.28 9.15
CA GLN A 376 -19.80 -27.36 8.67
C GLN A 376 -19.78 -27.63 7.14
N GLN A 377 -20.38 -26.77 6.32
CA GLN A 377 -20.24 -26.80 4.86
C GLN A 377 -19.76 -25.44 4.36
N THR A 378 -18.46 -25.34 4.10
CA THR A 378 -17.89 -24.26 3.29
C THR A 378 -17.95 -24.69 1.82
N PRO A 379 -18.79 -24.08 0.97
CA PRO A 379 -18.87 -24.48 -0.43
C PRO A 379 -17.58 -24.14 -1.16
N ASN A 380 -17.13 -25.03 -2.06
CA ASN A 380 -16.11 -24.79 -3.08
C ASN A 380 -14.67 -24.48 -2.59
N LEU A 381 -14.22 -25.06 -1.48
CA LEU A 381 -12.77 -25.22 -1.23
C LEU A 381 -12.21 -26.43 -1.99
N PRO A 382 -10.98 -26.36 -2.54
CA PRO A 382 -10.30 -27.53 -3.08
C PRO A 382 -10.16 -28.64 -2.03
N HIS A 383 -10.27 -29.90 -2.44
CA HIS A 383 -10.28 -31.08 -1.55
C HIS A 383 -9.14 -31.09 -0.51
N ILE A 384 -7.94 -30.64 -0.87
CA ILE A 384 -6.78 -30.55 0.02
C ILE A 384 -6.98 -29.60 1.22
N LEU A 385 -7.90 -28.62 1.11
CA LEU A 385 -8.20 -27.66 2.18
C LEU A 385 -9.46 -28.03 2.99
N CYS A 386 -10.19 -29.07 2.58
CA CYS A 386 -11.38 -29.57 3.30
C CYS A 386 -11.02 -30.29 4.60
N GLN A 387 -9.82 -30.88 4.70
CA GLN A 387 -9.34 -31.56 5.92
C GLN A 387 -8.69 -30.55 6.87
N ASP A 388 -9.02 -30.60 8.16
CA ASP A 388 -8.48 -29.68 9.18
C ASP A 388 -7.48 -30.37 10.12
N HIS A 389 -6.25 -30.51 9.63
CA HIS A 389 -5.12 -31.05 10.40
C HIS A 389 -4.73 -30.24 11.64
N ALA A 390 -5.31 -29.04 11.82
CA ALA A 390 -4.97 -28.13 12.91
C ALA A 390 -5.38 -28.64 14.31
N LEU A 391 -6.39 -29.53 14.37
CA LEU A 391 -6.95 -30.08 15.62
C LEU A 391 -6.52 -31.54 15.88
N GLU A 392 -5.69 -32.14 15.04
CA GLU A 392 -5.22 -33.52 15.20
C GLU A 392 -4.32 -33.69 16.44
N ASP A 393 -4.26 -34.90 17.00
CA ASP A 393 -3.37 -35.25 18.11
C ASP A 393 -1.88 -35.10 17.72
N GLU A 394 -0.98 -34.90 18.68
CA GLU A 394 0.44 -34.65 18.42
C GLU A 394 1.11 -35.70 17.51
N ALA A 395 0.66 -36.96 17.53
CA ALA A 395 1.17 -38.02 16.67
C ALA A 395 0.78 -37.88 15.17
N ALA A 396 -0.34 -37.22 14.86
CA ALA A 396 -0.83 -37.00 13.50
C ALA A 396 -0.64 -35.54 13.03
N PHE A 397 -0.53 -34.59 13.96
CA PHE A 397 -0.29 -33.19 13.67
C PHE A 397 1.09 -32.95 13.04
N SER A 398 1.19 -31.99 12.10
CA SER A 398 2.43 -31.52 11.48
C SER A 398 2.48 -29.99 11.43
N ILE A 399 3.53 -29.38 12.01
CA ILE A 399 3.66 -27.90 12.04
C ILE A 399 3.71 -27.31 10.61
N PRO A 400 4.56 -27.81 9.68
CA PRO A 400 4.68 -27.26 8.34
C PRO A 400 3.39 -27.44 7.54
N LEU A 401 2.73 -28.60 7.64
CA LEU A 401 1.44 -28.85 6.99
C LEU A 401 0.37 -27.88 7.48
N SER A 402 0.24 -27.70 8.81
CA SER A 402 -0.74 -26.77 9.38
C SER A 402 -0.50 -25.32 8.93
N MET A 403 0.76 -24.87 8.89
CA MET A 403 1.13 -23.54 8.38
C MET A 403 0.81 -23.39 6.89
N MET A 404 1.13 -24.39 6.06
CA MET A 404 0.89 -24.36 4.63
C MET A 404 -0.60 -24.35 4.30
N LEU A 405 -1.41 -25.20 4.93
CA LEU A 405 -2.86 -25.24 4.72
C LEU A 405 -3.56 -23.97 5.21
N PHE A 406 -3.13 -23.40 6.34
CA PHE A 406 -3.60 -22.09 6.80
C PHE A 406 -3.27 -20.99 5.77
N SER A 407 -2.03 -20.98 5.26
CA SER A 407 -1.59 -20.03 4.22
C SER A 407 -2.43 -20.13 2.96
N LEU A 408 -2.70 -21.36 2.47
CA LEU A 408 -3.51 -21.61 1.28
C LEU A 408 -4.98 -21.21 1.48
N ARG A 409 -5.59 -21.51 2.64
CA ARG A 409 -6.94 -21.06 2.98
C ARG A 409 -7.04 -19.52 2.95
N ARG A 410 -6.13 -18.83 3.64
CA ARG A 410 -6.07 -17.36 3.68
C ARG A 410 -5.75 -16.74 2.31
N LEU A 411 -4.99 -17.42 1.45
CA LEU A 411 -4.67 -16.97 0.09
C LEU A 411 -5.89 -17.09 -0.84
N ILE A 412 -6.54 -18.26 -0.91
CA ILE A 412 -7.71 -18.45 -1.78
C ILE A 412 -8.88 -17.56 -1.35
N GLN A 413 -9.07 -17.40 -0.04
CA GLN A 413 -10.15 -16.60 0.54
C GLN A 413 -9.70 -15.17 0.89
N SER A 414 -8.58 -14.69 0.36
CA SER A 414 -7.99 -13.39 0.73
C SER A 414 -8.96 -12.21 0.53
N GLY A 415 -9.87 -12.35 -0.43
CA GLY A 415 -10.98 -11.44 -0.70
C GLY A 415 -12.06 -11.31 0.38
N LYS A 416 -11.97 -12.09 1.46
CA LYS A 416 -12.90 -12.10 2.61
C LYS A 416 -12.28 -11.53 3.88
N TYR A 417 -10.97 -11.26 3.86
CA TYR A 417 -10.19 -10.91 5.04
C TYR A 417 -9.56 -9.53 4.91
N CYS A 418 -9.59 -8.76 6.01
CA CYS A 418 -8.86 -7.52 6.11
C CYS A 418 -7.34 -7.79 6.04
N ALA A 419 -6.62 -7.05 5.21
CA ALA A 419 -5.18 -7.19 5.04
C ALA A 419 -4.37 -6.63 6.23
N SER A 420 -4.96 -5.79 7.09
CA SER A 420 -4.32 -5.26 8.31
C SER A 420 -4.65 -6.09 9.55
N CYS A 421 -5.94 -6.25 9.91
CA CYS A 421 -6.35 -6.94 11.14
C CYS A 421 -6.72 -8.43 10.95
N HIS A 422 -6.62 -8.97 9.74
CA HIS A 422 -6.90 -10.39 9.43
C HIS A 422 -8.30 -10.92 9.80
N GLN A 423 -9.21 -10.06 10.29
CA GLN A 423 -10.62 -10.40 10.49
C GLN A 423 -11.33 -10.67 9.18
N ARG A 424 -12.32 -11.55 9.25
CA ARG A 424 -13.29 -11.71 8.18
C ARG A 424 -14.21 -10.50 8.15
N VAL A 425 -14.38 -9.93 6.97
CA VAL A 425 -15.26 -8.78 6.75
C VAL A 425 -16.68 -9.29 6.45
N THR A 426 -17.67 -8.40 6.58
CA THR A 426 -19.10 -8.71 6.53
C THR A 426 -19.54 -9.60 5.36
N ASP A 427 -20.39 -10.59 5.68
CA ASP A 427 -20.87 -11.57 4.71
C ASP A 427 -21.61 -10.90 3.53
N GLY A 428 -21.03 -11.00 2.33
CA GLY A 428 -21.53 -10.40 1.10
C GLY A 428 -20.47 -9.62 0.31
N PHE A 429 -19.41 -9.15 0.97
CA PHE A 429 -18.24 -8.56 0.31
C PHE A 429 -17.23 -9.67 -0.02
N GLU A 430 -16.89 -9.84 -1.31
CA GLU A 430 -15.80 -10.71 -1.75
C GLU A 430 -14.99 -9.98 -2.84
N GLY A 431 -13.84 -9.41 -2.45
CA GLY A 431 -12.94 -8.70 -3.36
C GLY A 431 -12.00 -9.66 -4.10
N MET A 432 -11.65 -9.38 -5.36
CA MET A 432 -10.64 -10.19 -6.07
C MET A 432 -9.18 -9.88 -5.68
N LYS A 433 -8.95 -8.93 -4.76
CA LYS A 433 -7.66 -8.66 -4.10
C LYS A 433 -7.88 -8.52 -2.58
N PRO A 434 -6.84 -8.75 -1.74
CA PRO A 434 -6.84 -8.30 -0.36
C PRO A 434 -7.12 -6.80 -0.27
N TYR A 435 -7.79 -6.39 0.79
CA TYR A 435 -8.25 -5.03 1.02
C TYR A 435 -8.31 -4.77 2.52
N VAL A 436 -8.60 -3.54 2.92
CA VAL A 436 -8.64 -3.15 4.33
C VAL A 436 -10.05 -2.72 4.72
N CYS A 437 -10.49 -3.18 5.90
CA CYS A 437 -11.80 -2.86 6.45
C CYS A 437 -11.88 -1.41 6.94
N SER A 438 -13.10 -0.89 7.10
CA SER A 438 -13.39 0.49 7.51
C SER A 438 -13.08 0.84 8.98
N ARG A 439 -12.41 -0.04 9.74
CA ARG A 439 -11.91 0.28 11.09
C ARG A 439 -10.83 1.39 10.97
N PRO A 440 -10.93 2.52 11.70
CA PRO A 440 -9.98 3.63 11.58
C PRO A 440 -8.51 3.23 11.72
N LEU A 441 -8.17 2.45 12.74
CA LEU A 441 -6.81 1.93 12.96
C LEU A 441 -6.29 1.10 11.78
N CYS A 442 -7.14 0.25 11.18
CA CYS A 442 -6.73 -0.56 10.05
C CYS A 442 -6.47 0.29 8.80
N MET A 443 -7.30 1.31 8.56
CA MET A 443 -7.10 2.27 7.47
C MET A 443 -5.84 3.10 7.68
N ASP A 444 -5.57 3.59 8.88
CA ASP A 444 -4.36 4.35 9.17
C ASP A 444 -3.08 3.50 9.06
N GLN A 445 -3.05 2.30 9.65
CA GLN A 445 -1.93 1.35 9.47
C GLN A 445 -1.66 1.02 7.99
N TYR A 446 -2.72 0.98 7.18
CA TYR A 446 -2.65 0.69 5.75
C TYR A 446 -2.08 1.85 4.94
N PHE A 447 -2.57 3.07 5.19
CA PHE A 447 -2.19 4.26 4.42
C PHE A 447 -0.89 4.91 4.95
N SER A 448 -0.75 5.03 6.27
CA SER A 448 0.29 5.80 6.96
C SER A 448 1.49 4.95 7.37
N SER A 449 1.28 3.75 7.94
CA SER A 449 2.36 2.87 8.43
C SER A 449 2.96 1.93 7.37
N GLY A 450 2.35 1.83 6.18
CA GLY A 450 2.82 0.96 5.10
C GLY A 450 2.75 -0.54 5.43
N MET A 451 1.84 -0.95 6.31
CA MET A 451 1.64 -2.35 6.73
C MET A 451 0.76 -3.17 5.77
N GLY A 452 0.34 -2.58 4.64
CA GLY A 452 -0.44 -3.27 3.61
C GLY A 452 0.36 -4.13 2.62
N PRO A 453 -0.33 -4.84 1.70
CA PRO A 453 0.23 -5.18 0.40
C PRO A 453 0.82 -3.92 -0.27
N GLY A 454 2.12 -3.93 -0.50
CA GLY A 454 2.82 -2.83 -1.14
C GLY A 454 2.55 -2.74 -2.64
N ILE A 455 2.63 -1.51 -3.16
CA ILE A 455 2.35 -1.15 -4.57
C ILE A 455 3.29 -1.80 -5.60
N GLU A 456 4.33 -2.52 -5.17
CA GLU A 456 5.24 -3.23 -6.06
C GLU A 456 4.50 -4.25 -6.93
N HIS A 457 3.43 -4.87 -6.42
CA HIS A 457 2.62 -5.83 -7.20
C HIS A 457 1.99 -5.17 -8.41
N ASP A 458 1.31 -4.03 -8.22
CA ASP A 458 0.62 -3.31 -9.29
C ASP A 458 1.60 -2.68 -10.29
N ILE A 459 2.76 -2.20 -9.83
CA ILE A 459 3.80 -1.67 -10.71
C ILE A 459 4.42 -2.77 -11.58
N ILE A 460 4.63 -3.98 -11.05
CA ILE A 460 5.19 -5.10 -11.82
C ILE A 460 4.17 -5.65 -12.84
N ASN A 461 2.94 -5.89 -12.39
CA ASN A 461 1.91 -6.67 -13.12
C ASN A 461 0.84 -5.82 -13.82
N SER A 462 0.77 -4.50 -13.56
CA SER A 462 -0.21 -3.59 -14.16
C SER A 462 0.34 -2.16 -14.31
N PRO A 463 1.57 -1.97 -14.85
CA PRO A 463 2.23 -0.65 -14.90
C PRO A 463 1.42 0.42 -15.64
N VAL A 464 0.69 0.03 -16.70
CA VAL A 464 -0.15 0.95 -17.48
C VAL A 464 -1.37 1.42 -16.67
N VAL A 465 -1.91 0.59 -15.78
CA VAL A 465 -2.98 0.99 -14.86
C VAL A 465 -2.42 1.95 -13.80
N VAL A 466 -1.21 1.71 -13.28
CA VAL A 466 -0.56 2.64 -12.36
C VAL A 466 -0.29 4.01 -13.02
N ASP A 467 0.15 4.04 -14.28
CA ASP A 467 0.33 5.27 -15.06
C ASP A 467 -1.01 6.03 -15.22
N LEU A 468 -2.10 5.31 -15.50
CA LEU A 468 -3.44 5.86 -15.59
C LEU A 468 -3.92 6.47 -14.25
N LEU A 469 -3.73 5.76 -13.13
CA LEU A 469 -4.12 6.24 -11.80
C LEU A 469 -3.35 7.52 -11.40
N SER A 470 -2.04 7.55 -11.66
CA SER A 470 -1.19 8.73 -11.44
C SER A 470 -1.57 9.89 -12.36
N SER A 471 -1.87 9.62 -13.63
CA SER A 471 -2.32 10.62 -14.61
C SER A 471 -3.66 11.24 -14.21
N PHE A 472 -4.62 10.44 -13.77
CA PHE A 472 -5.90 10.94 -13.26
C PHE A 472 -5.73 11.75 -11.97
N PHE A 473 -4.91 11.29 -11.02
CA PHE A 473 -4.60 12.06 -9.82
C PHE A 473 -3.98 13.42 -10.15
N TYR A 474 -2.93 13.44 -10.99
CA TYR A 474 -2.28 14.66 -11.45
C TYR A 474 -3.28 15.62 -12.10
N SER A 475 -4.14 15.12 -13.01
CA SER A 475 -5.18 15.92 -13.65
C SER A 475 -6.22 16.44 -12.64
N ALA A 476 -6.55 15.67 -11.60
CA ALA A 476 -7.48 16.08 -10.56
C ALA A 476 -6.94 17.24 -9.71
N VAL A 477 -5.68 17.18 -9.28
CA VAL A 477 -5.05 18.25 -8.47
C VAL A 477 -4.76 19.49 -9.30
N SER A 478 -4.15 19.33 -10.49
CA SER A 478 -3.77 20.46 -11.36
C SER A 478 -4.96 21.23 -11.94
N THR A 479 -6.13 20.57 -12.07
CA THR A 479 -7.37 21.21 -12.56
C THR A 479 -8.40 21.52 -11.47
N LEU A 480 -8.00 21.45 -10.18
CA LEU A 480 -8.85 21.76 -9.01
C LEU A 480 -10.15 20.94 -8.97
N ARG A 481 -10.09 19.66 -9.40
CA ARG A 481 -11.20 18.70 -9.48
C ARG A 481 -11.11 17.55 -8.48
N ILE A 482 -9.98 17.42 -7.77
CA ILE A 482 -9.83 16.47 -6.66
C ILE A 482 -10.92 16.70 -5.61
N ARG A 483 -11.52 15.61 -5.12
CA ARG A 483 -12.60 15.63 -4.12
C ARG A 483 -12.12 15.20 -2.74
N GLU A 484 -11.20 14.23 -2.73
CA GLU A 484 -10.58 13.65 -1.55
C GLU A 484 -9.08 13.83 -1.69
N VAL A 485 -8.45 14.48 -0.72
CA VAL A 485 -6.99 14.58 -0.60
C VAL A 485 -6.50 13.49 0.37
N PRO A 486 -5.25 13.03 0.27
CA PRO A 486 -4.63 12.29 1.38
C PRO A 486 -4.72 13.12 2.66
N LYS A 487 -5.07 12.47 3.77
CA LYS A 487 -5.11 13.03 5.13
C LYS A 487 -4.52 12.03 6.11
N GLY A 488 -3.86 12.49 7.18
CA GLY A 488 -3.25 11.63 8.20
C GLY A 488 -1.95 10.94 7.75
N LEU A 489 -1.61 11.02 6.46
CA LEU A 489 -0.33 10.52 5.95
C LEU A 489 0.88 11.32 6.47
N GLY A 490 0.66 12.53 7.01
CA GLY A 490 1.71 13.47 7.41
C GLY A 490 2.84 13.67 6.38
N PRO A 491 2.56 13.88 5.07
CA PRO A 491 3.62 14.14 4.13
C PRO A 491 4.04 15.61 4.23
N LEU A 492 5.35 15.84 4.25
CA LEU A 492 5.90 17.20 4.29
C LEU A 492 5.88 17.85 2.90
N THR A 493 5.69 19.17 2.85
CA THR A 493 5.55 20.01 1.64
C THR A 493 6.61 21.12 1.56
N LEU A 494 6.92 21.56 0.33
CA LEU A 494 7.90 22.58 -0.06
C LEU A 494 7.38 24.03 0.11
N TYR A 495 6.58 24.32 1.13
CA TYR A 495 5.80 25.57 1.19
C TYR A 495 6.05 26.38 2.47
N PRO A 496 6.71 27.56 2.42
CA PRO A 496 6.80 28.45 3.58
C PRO A 496 5.45 29.13 3.83
N GLU A 497 4.83 28.88 4.99
CA GLU A 497 3.44 29.30 5.26
C GLU A 497 3.22 30.82 5.17
N ASP A 498 4.17 31.62 5.66
CA ASP A 498 4.08 33.08 5.67
C ASP A 498 4.91 33.73 4.54
N LEU A 499 4.22 34.53 3.72
CA LEU A 499 4.82 35.39 2.69
C LEU A 499 5.74 36.50 3.29
N GLY A 500 5.82 36.61 4.62
CA GLY A 500 6.67 37.56 5.35
C GLY A 500 8.09 37.07 5.62
N ASP A 501 8.34 35.75 5.67
CA ASP A 501 9.64 35.19 6.05
C ASP A 501 10.30 34.37 4.93
N TYR A 502 10.67 35.09 3.86
CA TYR A 502 11.72 34.64 2.93
C TYR A 502 13.11 34.47 3.59
N LYS A 503 13.25 34.73 4.90
CA LYS A 503 14.51 34.62 5.63
C LYS A 503 14.98 33.17 5.82
N ASP A 504 14.05 32.22 5.89
CA ASP A 504 14.35 30.79 6.01
C ASP A 504 14.66 30.13 4.65
N CYS A 505 14.43 30.85 3.55
CA CYS A 505 14.80 30.39 2.21
C CYS A 505 16.31 30.48 2.04
N LEU A 506 16.94 29.33 1.73
CA LEU A 506 18.39 29.28 1.58
C LEU A 506 18.79 29.89 0.23
N HIS A 507 19.55 30.98 0.25
CA HIS A 507 20.07 31.63 -0.95
C HIS A 507 21.28 30.87 -1.52
N ALA A 508 21.28 30.63 -2.83
CA ALA A 508 22.35 29.89 -3.51
C ALA A 508 22.62 30.40 -4.94
N GLU A 509 23.76 30.01 -5.49
CA GLU A 509 24.09 30.12 -6.92
C GLU A 509 23.98 28.74 -7.58
N ALA A 510 23.13 28.62 -8.59
CA ALA A 510 22.92 27.39 -9.34
C ALA A 510 23.63 27.44 -10.70
N TYR A 511 24.43 26.41 -10.96
CA TYR A 511 25.13 26.14 -12.22
C TYR A 511 24.42 24.98 -12.93
N PHE A 512 23.38 25.30 -13.70
CA PHE A 512 22.51 24.29 -14.33
C PHE A 512 23.22 23.41 -15.37
N VAL A 513 24.29 23.92 -16.01
CA VAL A 513 25.13 23.15 -16.93
C VAL A 513 25.95 22.09 -16.19
N ASP A 514 26.58 22.47 -15.08
CA ASP A 514 27.40 21.59 -14.25
C ASP A 514 26.58 20.73 -13.27
N LYS A 515 25.26 20.98 -13.20
CA LYS A 515 24.31 20.39 -12.25
C LYS A 515 24.77 20.52 -10.79
N ARG A 516 25.22 21.72 -10.43
CA ARG A 516 25.78 22.05 -9.11
C ARG A 516 25.12 23.30 -8.52
N VAL A 517 24.93 23.32 -7.22
CA VAL A 517 24.47 24.48 -6.44
C VAL A 517 25.53 24.80 -5.39
N GLN A 518 25.90 26.08 -5.27
CA GLN A 518 26.79 26.61 -4.22
C GLN A 518 25.97 27.48 -3.27
N MET A 519 26.00 27.17 -1.98
CA MET A 519 25.19 27.83 -0.97
C MET A 519 25.85 29.13 -0.51
N LYS A 520 25.08 30.22 -0.40
CA LYS A 520 25.59 31.52 0.09
C LYS A 520 25.59 31.60 1.61
N THR A 521 24.68 30.85 2.26
CA THR A 521 24.60 30.67 3.70
C THR A 521 25.16 29.30 4.08
N GLY A 522 26.12 29.28 5.01
CA GLY A 522 26.80 28.05 5.41
C GLY A 522 25.98 27.19 6.36
N GLY A 523 26.18 25.87 6.29
CA GLY A 523 25.62 24.89 7.24
C GLY A 523 24.16 24.53 6.97
N THR A 524 23.93 23.50 6.16
CA THR A 524 22.59 22.90 5.99
C THR A 524 22.67 21.39 6.07
N GLN A 525 21.81 20.77 6.90
CA GLN A 525 21.70 19.32 7.04
C GLN A 525 20.92 18.72 5.85
N LEU A 526 21.46 18.87 4.64
CA LEU A 526 20.94 18.24 3.43
C LEU A 526 21.37 16.77 3.36
N LYS A 527 20.53 15.89 2.82
CA LYS A 527 20.82 14.47 2.64
C LYS A 527 20.85 14.09 1.15
N VAL A 528 21.73 13.16 0.75
CA VAL A 528 21.70 12.59 -0.61
C VAL A 528 20.37 11.87 -0.82
N GLY A 529 19.72 12.09 -1.97
CA GLY A 529 18.37 11.61 -2.28
C GLY A 529 17.24 12.56 -1.86
N GLU A 530 17.50 13.58 -1.03
CA GLU A 530 16.51 14.59 -0.65
C GLU A 530 16.02 15.38 -1.87
N ARG A 531 14.75 15.79 -1.87
CA ARG A 531 14.21 16.73 -2.87
C ARG A 531 14.32 18.16 -2.37
N VAL A 532 14.68 19.05 -3.28
CA VAL A 532 14.65 20.49 -3.07
C VAL A 532 13.98 21.16 -4.26
N PHE A 533 13.35 22.31 -4.02
CA PHE A 533 12.75 23.12 -5.08
C PHE A 533 13.56 24.39 -5.27
N LEU A 534 14.07 24.60 -6.49
CA LEU A 534 14.89 25.75 -6.86
C LEU A 534 14.02 26.78 -7.58
N MET A 535 14.01 28.01 -7.09
CA MET A 535 13.28 29.13 -7.70
C MET A 535 14.23 30.24 -8.09
N ASP A 536 14.08 30.80 -9.29
CA ASP A 536 14.85 31.95 -9.77
C ASP A 536 14.69 33.15 -8.82
N ALA A 537 15.78 33.63 -8.22
CA ALA A 537 15.74 34.72 -7.24
C ALA A 537 15.88 36.12 -7.86
N SER A 538 15.79 36.26 -9.19
CA SER A 538 15.97 37.55 -9.88
C SER A 538 14.78 38.51 -9.77
N SER A 539 13.72 38.14 -9.04
CA SER A 539 12.60 39.03 -8.73
C SER A 539 12.32 39.09 -7.23
N GLU A 540 12.18 40.31 -6.72
CA GLU A 540 11.65 40.61 -5.39
C GLU A 540 10.13 40.36 -5.28
N SER A 541 9.44 39.94 -6.36
CA SER A 541 8.00 39.67 -6.33
C SER A 541 7.70 38.29 -5.73
N VAL A 542 7.08 38.31 -4.56
CA VAL A 542 6.50 37.16 -3.88
C VAL A 542 5.37 36.53 -4.75
N PRO A 543 5.25 35.18 -4.84
CA PRO A 543 4.13 34.55 -5.54
C PRO A 543 2.80 34.96 -4.90
N SER A 544 1.86 35.46 -5.70
CA SER A 544 0.61 36.05 -5.21
C SER A 544 -0.41 35.06 -4.65
N ALA A 545 -0.21 33.75 -4.85
CA ALA A 545 -1.12 32.70 -4.37
C ALA A 545 -0.43 31.36 -4.06
N THR A 546 0.42 30.86 -4.96
CA THR A 546 1.02 29.52 -4.87
C THR A 546 2.42 29.45 -5.49
N ILE A 547 3.21 28.43 -5.13
CA ILE A 547 4.53 28.14 -5.73
C ILE A 547 4.46 27.91 -7.25
N LEU A 548 3.33 27.39 -7.75
CA LEU A 548 3.08 27.19 -9.17
C LEU A 548 2.70 28.49 -9.90
N SER A 549 2.22 29.52 -9.20
CA SER A 549 1.96 30.85 -9.77
C SER A 549 3.19 31.79 -9.81
N TYR A 550 4.37 31.31 -9.41
CA TYR A 550 5.59 32.12 -9.42
C TYR A 550 5.91 32.62 -10.85
N PRO A 551 6.24 33.92 -11.04
CA PRO A 551 6.34 34.49 -12.38
C PRO A 551 7.64 34.14 -13.13
N LEU A 552 8.64 33.59 -12.43
CA LEU A 552 9.93 33.19 -12.99
C LEU A 552 10.08 31.67 -13.04
N SER A 553 11.14 31.21 -13.70
CA SER A 553 11.43 29.78 -13.83
C SER A 553 11.74 29.12 -12.49
N ARG A 554 11.37 27.84 -12.37
CA ARG A 554 11.57 27.03 -11.17
C ARG A 554 11.71 25.54 -11.52
N CYS A 555 12.29 24.74 -10.62
CA CYS A 555 12.42 23.30 -10.83
C CYS A 555 12.42 22.50 -9.53
N LEU A 556 11.89 21.29 -9.62
CA LEU A 556 12.02 20.26 -8.59
C LEU A 556 13.28 19.43 -8.88
N CYS A 557 14.15 19.29 -7.89
CA CYS A 557 15.46 18.67 -8.02
C CYS A 557 15.65 17.58 -6.96
N ARG A 558 16.50 16.59 -7.27
CA ARG A 558 17.02 15.57 -6.35
C ARG A 558 18.48 15.88 -6.04
N ILE A 559 18.89 15.81 -4.78
CA ILE A 559 20.30 15.89 -4.39
C ILE A 559 20.99 14.56 -4.75
N THR A 560 22.08 14.63 -5.52
CA THR A 560 22.83 13.44 -5.98
C THR A 560 24.18 13.27 -5.27
N ALA A 561 24.78 14.37 -4.80
CA ALA A 561 25.98 14.37 -3.97
C ALA A 561 26.03 15.66 -3.14
N LEU A 562 26.77 15.64 -2.03
CA LEU A 562 26.99 16.78 -1.15
C LEU A 562 28.44 17.24 -1.25
N ASP A 563 28.64 18.55 -1.36
CA ASP A 563 29.93 19.24 -1.34
C ASP A 563 30.08 20.04 -0.04
N ARG A 564 31.30 20.43 0.32
CA ARG A 564 31.56 21.31 1.48
C ARG A 564 30.86 22.67 1.41
N GLU A 565 30.52 23.12 0.20
CA GLU A 565 29.94 24.44 -0.08
C GLU A 565 28.57 24.33 -0.78
N GLY A 566 27.97 23.15 -0.88
CA GLY A 566 26.68 22.96 -1.56
C GLY A 566 26.41 21.53 -2.01
N PHE A 567 25.85 21.34 -3.20
CA PHE A 567 25.41 20.02 -3.65
C PHE A 567 25.34 19.87 -5.18
N ASN A 568 25.46 18.64 -5.65
CA ASN A 568 25.07 18.26 -7.02
C ASN A 568 23.61 17.81 -7.06
N PHE A 569 22.97 18.02 -8.21
CA PHE A 569 21.55 17.69 -8.37
C PHE A 569 21.17 17.05 -9.70
N GLU A 570 19.97 16.46 -9.72
CA GLU A 570 19.28 16.02 -10.92
C GLU A 570 17.91 16.71 -10.99
N ILE A 571 17.59 17.33 -12.13
CA ILE A 571 16.28 17.95 -12.34
C ILE A 571 15.27 16.85 -12.57
N CYS A 572 14.23 16.83 -11.73
CA CYS A 572 13.09 15.93 -11.86
C CYS A 572 12.03 16.56 -12.76
N THR A 573 11.75 17.85 -12.58
CA THR A 573 10.76 18.58 -13.39
C THR A 573 11.13 20.06 -13.45
N PHE A 574 10.95 20.69 -14.62
CA PHE A 574 11.21 22.10 -14.83
C PHE A 574 9.90 22.84 -15.14
N TRP A 575 9.87 24.14 -14.83
CA TRP A 575 8.72 25.01 -15.05
C TRP A 575 9.21 26.36 -15.53
N LYS A 576 8.77 26.79 -16.71
CA LYS A 576 9.31 27.96 -17.41
C LYS A 576 8.52 29.24 -17.17
N ASN A 577 9.19 30.30 -16.75
CA ASN A 577 8.57 31.63 -16.49
C ASN A 577 7.30 31.50 -15.63
N SER A 578 6.22 32.21 -15.94
CA SER A 578 4.92 32.13 -15.26
C SER A 578 4.04 30.94 -15.70
N SER A 579 4.54 30.01 -16.52
CA SER A 579 3.75 28.85 -16.97
C SER A 579 3.46 27.95 -15.77
N ALA A 580 2.20 27.74 -15.42
CA ALA A 580 1.80 26.74 -14.43
C ALA A 580 2.14 25.30 -14.88
N MET A 581 2.40 25.10 -16.17
CA MET A 581 2.66 23.78 -16.75
C MET A 581 4.12 23.34 -16.59
N PRO A 582 4.36 22.14 -16.05
CA PRO A 582 5.69 21.52 -16.03
C PRO A 582 6.13 21.03 -17.41
N GLU A 583 7.44 21.03 -17.63
CA GLU A 583 8.16 20.49 -18.79
C GLU A 583 9.04 19.30 -18.34
N ASN A 584 9.13 18.27 -19.19
CA ASN A 584 9.99 17.11 -18.93
C ASN A 584 11.47 17.47 -19.21
N PRO A 585 12.42 17.23 -18.29
CA PRO A 585 13.82 17.62 -18.48
C PRO A 585 14.50 16.96 -19.67
N LYS A 586 13.98 15.83 -20.19
CA LYS A 586 14.54 15.15 -21.38
C LYS A 586 14.26 15.90 -22.70
N SER A 587 13.25 16.78 -22.77
CA SER A 587 12.87 17.46 -24.03
C SER A 587 13.67 18.72 -24.37
N HIS A 588 14.43 19.28 -23.42
CA HIS A 588 15.18 20.53 -23.63
C HIS A 588 16.62 20.46 -23.09
N GLN A 589 17.57 20.20 -24.01
CA GLN A 589 19.02 20.21 -23.72
C GLN A 589 19.58 21.61 -23.38
N SER A 590 18.77 22.67 -23.44
CA SER A 590 19.16 24.06 -23.19
C SER A 590 18.24 24.71 -22.15
N LEU A 591 18.39 24.32 -20.88
CA LEU A 591 17.73 24.98 -19.76
C LEU A 591 18.35 26.38 -19.55
N SER A 592 17.66 27.42 -20.02
CA SER A 592 18.01 28.81 -19.72
C SER A 592 16.98 29.42 -18.76
N PHE A 593 17.42 29.68 -17.54
CA PHE A 593 16.82 30.69 -16.69
C PHE A 593 17.00 32.06 -17.37
N SER A 594 15.98 32.91 -17.36
CA SER A 594 15.86 34.05 -18.28
C SER A 594 16.67 35.26 -17.80
N THR A 595 17.98 35.28 -18.08
CA THR A 595 18.84 36.41 -17.68
C THR A 595 18.51 37.71 -18.43
N ARG A 596 18.04 38.72 -17.70
CA ARG A 596 18.04 40.13 -18.16
C ARG A 596 19.46 40.71 -18.06
N SER A 597 20.27 40.53 -19.09
CA SER A 597 21.27 41.54 -19.50
C SER A 597 21.59 41.41 -20.99
N LEU A 598 21.37 42.50 -21.73
CA LEU A 598 21.72 42.61 -23.16
C LEU A 598 23.11 43.22 -23.39
N HIS A 599 23.87 43.43 -22.32
CA HIS A 599 25.23 43.97 -22.36
C HIS A 599 26.17 43.09 -21.52
N ASP A 600 26.53 41.93 -22.07
CA ASP A 600 27.83 41.28 -21.81
C ASP A 600 28.09 40.18 -22.85
N THR A 601 28.63 40.62 -23.99
CA THR A 601 29.15 39.76 -25.06
C THR A 601 30.68 39.72 -25.02
N GLU A 602 31.28 39.17 -23.96
CA GLU A 602 32.68 38.68 -23.97
C GLU A 602 33.06 37.93 -22.68
N SER A 603 32.62 36.68 -22.53
CA SER A 603 33.42 35.57 -21.95
C SER A 603 32.60 34.28 -21.85
N GLY A 604 33.22 33.15 -22.24
CA GLY A 604 32.64 31.82 -22.10
C GLY A 604 32.83 31.23 -20.70
N ARG A 605 32.34 31.92 -19.66
CA ARG A 605 32.28 31.40 -18.29
C ARG A 605 30.86 30.95 -17.95
N ASN A 606 30.74 29.88 -17.18
CA ASN A 606 29.46 29.33 -16.74
C ASN A 606 28.64 30.42 -16.05
N ARG A 607 27.44 30.69 -16.58
CA ARG A 607 26.51 31.68 -16.03
C ARG A 607 25.80 31.07 -14.83
N ASP A 608 26.19 31.52 -13.65
CA ASP A 608 25.50 31.33 -12.40
C ASP A 608 24.10 31.94 -12.45
N THR A 609 23.16 31.34 -11.72
CA THR A 609 21.81 31.89 -11.50
C THR A 609 21.55 31.95 -10.01
N ASN A 610 21.20 33.13 -9.50
CA ASN A 610 20.75 33.27 -8.11
C ASN A 610 19.44 32.51 -7.93
N VAL A 611 19.38 31.61 -6.96
CA VAL A 611 18.18 30.82 -6.64
C VAL A 611 17.86 30.82 -5.15
N LEU A 612 16.58 30.61 -4.84
CA LEU A 612 16.11 30.20 -3.53
C LEU A 612 15.97 28.68 -3.51
N VAL A 613 16.46 28.03 -2.46
CA VAL A 613 16.33 26.59 -2.22
C VAL A 613 15.28 26.35 -1.13
N LEU A 614 14.16 25.71 -1.50
CA LEU A 614 13.10 25.31 -0.58
C LEU A 614 13.19 23.82 -0.24
N ARG A 615 12.84 23.47 1.00
CA ARG A 615 12.84 22.11 1.57
C ARG A 615 11.44 21.69 2.01
N TYR A 616 11.24 20.39 2.18
CA TYR A 616 10.03 19.84 2.79
C TYR A 616 10.00 20.19 4.29
N GLN A 617 9.09 21.08 4.72
CA GLN A 617 9.07 21.62 6.09
C GLN A 617 7.70 21.61 6.78
N HIS A 618 6.58 21.74 6.04
CA HIS A 618 5.24 21.85 6.62
C HIS A 618 4.38 20.61 6.31
N LEU A 619 3.42 20.26 7.16
CA LEU A 619 2.51 19.15 6.89
C LEU A 619 1.49 19.56 5.81
N ILE A 620 1.15 18.65 4.90
CA ILE A 620 0.16 18.96 3.85
C ILE A 620 -1.27 19.15 4.39
N ASP A 621 -1.55 18.56 5.56
CA ASP A 621 -2.88 18.53 6.18
C ASP A 621 -3.26 19.88 6.81
N ASP A 622 -2.26 20.73 7.13
CA ASP A 622 -2.44 22.09 7.66
C ASP A 622 -2.67 23.14 6.55
N LEU A 623 -2.45 22.77 5.27
CA LEU A 623 -2.53 23.72 4.16
C LEU A 623 -3.95 23.98 3.66
N GLU A 624 -4.29 25.26 3.52
CA GLU A 624 -5.48 25.72 2.78
C GLU A 624 -5.56 25.09 1.36
N PRO A 625 -6.77 24.75 0.86
CA PRO A 625 -6.93 23.90 -0.32
C PRO A 625 -6.14 24.31 -1.59
N PRO A 626 -6.04 25.60 -1.98
CA PRO A 626 -5.25 26.00 -3.15
C PRO A 626 -3.75 25.72 -3.00
N ARG A 627 -3.23 25.77 -1.77
CA ARG A 627 -1.84 25.46 -1.44
C ARG A 627 -1.65 23.95 -1.40
N CYS A 628 -2.51 23.22 -0.69
CA CYS A 628 -2.55 21.76 -0.68
C CYS A 628 -2.52 21.17 -2.10
N TYR A 629 -3.39 21.62 -3.00
CA TYR A 629 -3.44 21.12 -4.40
C TYR A 629 -2.17 21.47 -5.19
N SER A 630 -1.56 22.62 -4.94
CA SER A 630 -0.29 23.01 -5.57
C SER A 630 0.86 22.11 -5.10
N SER A 631 0.92 21.84 -3.80
CA SER A 631 1.88 20.91 -3.19
C SER A 631 1.74 19.50 -3.74
N LEU A 632 0.51 18.95 -3.76
CA LEU A 632 0.21 17.64 -4.35
C LEU A 632 0.60 17.58 -5.84
N THR A 633 0.42 18.68 -6.59
CA THR A 633 0.83 18.77 -8.00
C THR A 633 2.36 18.71 -8.15
N VAL A 634 3.11 19.42 -7.30
CA VAL A 634 4.59 19.38 -7.30
C VAL A 634 5.09 17.98 -6.89
N MET A 635 4.50 17.36 -5.87
CA MET A 635 4.85 16.00 -5.45
C MET A 635 4.53 14.96 -6.55
N ALA A 636 3.41 15.09 -7.25
CA ALA A 636 3.08 14.25 -8.41
C ALA A 636 4.10 14.39 -9.55
N CYS A 637 4.66 15.58 -9.77
CA CYS A 637 5.77 15.77 -10.70
C CYS A 637 7.07 15.09 -10.21
N GLY A 638 7.25 14.97 -8.88
CA GLY A 638 8.37 14.24 -8.27
C GLY A 638 8.32 12.71 -8.44
N MET A 639 7.18 12.14 -8.85
CA MET A 639 7.05 10.70 -9.12
C MET A 639 7.82 10.33 -10.40
N PRO A 640 8.78 9.39 -10.38
CA PRO A 640 9.43 8.90 -11.59
C PRO A 640 8.47 8.19 -12.56
N PRO A 641 8.87 7.95 -13.83
CA PRO A 641 8.09 7.14 -14.76
C PRO A 641 7.86 5.71 -14.22
N VAL A 642 6.66 5.16 -14.44
CA VAL A 642 6.30 3.81 -13.97
C VAL A 642 7.17 2.72 -14.61
N SER A 643 7.66 2.95 -15.84
CA SER A 643 8.62 2.08 -16.51
C SER A 643 9.94 1.95 -15.73
N GLU A 644 10.51 3.05 -15.26
CA GLU A 644 11.75 3.06 -14.45
C GLU A 644 11.51 2.41 -13.08
N MET A 645 10.34 2.60 -12.45
CA MET A 645 9.96 1.92 -11.21
C MET A 645 9.90 0.39 -11.40
N ARG A 646 9.25 -0.05 -12.49
CA ARG A 646 9.11 -1.47 -12.82
C ARG A 646 10.44 -2.12 -13.14
N GLU A 647 11.31 -1.44 -13.89
CA GLU A 647 12.67 -1.90 -14.19
C GLU A 647 13.47 -2.14 -12.91
N PHE A 648 13.45 -1.18 -11.96
CA PHE A 648 14.10 -1.32 -10.66
C PHE A 648 13.61 -2.56 -9.88
N LEU A 649 12.29 -2.77 -9.80
CA LEU A 649 11.69 -3.88 -9.06
C LEU A 649 11.98 -5.24 -9.70
N LEU A 650 12.02 -5.33 -11.04
CA LEU A 650 12.38 -6.55 -11.76
C LEU A 650 13.88 -6.88 -11.66
N ALA A 651 14.74 -5.85 -11.70
CA ALA A 651 16.18 -6.01 -11.52
C ALA A 651 16.56 -6.41 -10.09
N LYS A 652 15.73 -6.08 -9.09
CA LYS A 652 15.96 -6.39 -7.68
C LYS A 652 14.73 -7.03 -7.00
N PRO A 653 14.35 -8.27 -7.37
CA PRO A 653 13.16 -8.94 -6.83
C PRO A 653 13.13 -8.96 -5.30
N GLY A 654 11.98 -8.68 -4.71
CA GLY A 654 11.79 -8.65 -3.25
C GLY A 654 12.26 -7.36 -2.56
N ARG A 655 12.91 -6.41 -3.25
CA ARG A 655 13.08 -5.04 -2.72
C ARG A 655 11.75 -4.28 -2.74
N ARG A 656 11.57 -3.39 -1.76
CA ARG A 656 10.47 -2.40 -1.75
C ARG A 656 10.84 -1.18 -2.59
N LEU A 657 9.87 -0.55 -3.24
CA LEU A 657 10.09 0.66 -4.02
C LEU A 657 10.56 1.84 -3.15
N SER A 658 10.16 1.87 -1.88
CA SER A 658 10.65 2.85 -0.89
C SER A 658 12.16 2.79 -0.61
N SER A 659 12.86 1.73 -1.05
CA SER A 659 14.32 1.62 -1.00
C SER A 659 15.04 2.19 -2.23
N TRP A 660 14.32 2.82 -3.15
CA TRP A 660 14.87 3.35 -4.40
C TRP A 660 15.21 4.84 -4.29
N GLU A 661 16.50 5.18 -4.37
CA GLU A 661 17.01 6.56 -4.25
C GLU A 661 16.43 7.59 -5.24
N LYS A 662 15.76 7.16 -6.32
CA LYS A 662 15.05 8.05 -7.25
C LYS A 662 13.65 8.46 -6.76
N LEU A 663 13.12 7.85 -5.71
CA LEU A 663 11.80 8.13 -5.14
C LEU A 663 11.94 8.40 -3.64
N ASP A 664 11.76 9.67 -3.25
CA ASP A 664 11.80 10.09 -1.85
C ASP A 664 10.57 9.59 -1.07
N HIS A 665 10.69 9.56 0.27
CA HIS A 665 9.66 9.03 1.16
C HIS A 665 8.31 9.77 1.06
N GLN A 666 8.32 11.09 0.87
CA GLN A 666 7.10 11.90 0.78
C GLN A 666 6.35 11.59 -0.52
N THR A 667 7.07 11.52 -1.63
CA THR A 667 6.51 11.12 -2.94
C THR A 667 6.08 9.65 -2.94
N TYR A 668 6.80 8.75 -2.24
CA TYR A 668 6.38 7.35 -2.05
C TYR A 668 5.05 7.25 -1.30
N LYS A 669 4.88 7.94 -0.17
CA LYS A 669 3.60 7.99 0.57
C LYS A 669 2.44 8.41 -0.33
N LEU A 670 2.65 9.45 -1.14
CA LEU A 670 1.63 9.94 -2.07
C LEU A 670 1.31 8.92 -3.18
N LEU A 671 2.33 8.33 -3.82
CA LEU A 671 2.13 7.30 -4.83
C LEU A 671 1.43 6.06 -4.26
N HIS A 672 1.81 5.66 -3.05
CA HIS A 672 1.17 4.58 -2.30
C HIS A 672 -0.31 4.87 -2.13
N TRP A 673 -0.68 6.02 -1.57
CA TRP A 673 -2.08 6.44 -1.43
C TRP A 673 -2.84 6.49 -2.77
N VAL A 674 -2.26 7.04 -3.84
CA VAL A 674 -2.91 7.14 -5.16
C VAL A 674 -3.32 5.78 -5.70
N ILE A 675 -2.43 4.78 -5.61
CA ILE A 675 -2.69 3.41 -6.07
C ILE A 675 -3.65 2.70 -5.09
N VAL A 676 -3.32 2.73 -3.80
CA VAL A 676 -3.94 1.89 -2.76
C VAL A 676 -5.37 2.33 -2.40
N SER A 677 -5.67 3.62 -2.44
CA SER A 677 -7.05 4.09 -2.23
C SER A 677 -7.98 3.80 -3.42
N ASN A 678 -7.50 3.16 -4.50
CA ASN A 678 -8.35 2.74 -5.62
C ASN A 678 -8.78 1.28 -5.43
N GLN A 679 -9.95 1.09 -4.82
CA GLN A 679 -10.51 -0.24 -4.57
C GLN A 679 -11.11 -0.90 -5.82
N SER A 680 -11.22 -0.19 -6.95
CA SER A 680 -11.69 -0.75 -8.22
C SER A 680 -10.58 -1.53 -8.92
N LEU A 681 -10.87 -2.78 -9.29
CA LEU A 681 -9.93 -3.63 -10.02
C LEU A 681 -10.01 -3.37 -11.53
N ILE A 682 -9.17 -2.44 -11.98
CA ILE A 682 -9.01 -2.05 -13.38
C ILE A 682 -7.89 -2.87 -14.02
N ILE A 683 -8.13 -3.34 -15.24
CA ILE A 683 -7.18 -4.04 -16.09
C ILE A 683 -7.16 -3.43 -17.49
N GLN A 684 -6.08 -3.66 -18.23
CA GLN A 684 -5.96 -3.31 -19.64
C GLN A 684 -6.39 -4.48 -20.52
N ASP A 685 -7.29 -4.25 -21.48
CA ASP A 685 -7.72 -5.26 -22.47
C ASP A 685 -7.01 -5.10 -23.84
N ASP A 686 -6.35 -3.97 -24.08
CA ASP A 686 -5.75 -3.62 -25.37
C ASP A 686 -4.30 -4.14 -25.50
N PRO A 687 -3.94 -4.97 -26.52
CA PRO A 687 -2.57 -5.47 -26.73
C PRO A 687 -1.56 -4.41 -27.18
N GLY A 688 -2.00 -3.15 -27.33
CA GLY A 688 -1.11 -2.01 -27.57
C GLY A 688 -0.84 -1.70 -29.04
N PRO A 689 -0.11 -0.60 -29.31
CA PRO A 689 0.14 -0.13 -30.67
C PRO A 689 0.91 -1.14 -31.51
N GLY A 690 0.41 -1.43 -32.71
CA GLY A 690 1.10 -2.27 -33.69
C GLY A 690 1.15 -3.78 -33.38
N GLN A 691 0.57 -4.23 -32.26
CA GLN A 691 0.37 -5.65 -32.00
C GLN A 691 -0.97 -6.09 -32.58
N SER A 692 -0.96 -7.09 -33.48
CA SER A 692 -2.20 -7.70 -33.94
C SER A 692 -2.88 -8.39 -32.77
N ALA A 693 -4.11 -7.98 -32.45
CA ALA A 693 -4.95 -8.74 -31.54
C ALA A 693 -5.13 -10.16 -32.10
N ASP A 694 -4.64 -11.16 -31.36
CA ASP A 694 -4.97 -12.57 -31.65
C ASP A 694 -6.49 -12.75 -31.67
N GLU A 695 -6.99 -13.72 -32.45
CA GLU A 695 -8.44 -13.97 -32.55
C GLU A 695 -9.12 -14.18 -31.18
N THR A 696 -8.36 -14.61 -30.17
CA THR A 696 -8.77 -14.78 -28.76
C THR A 696 -8.93 -13.46 -27.98
N SER A 697 -8.17 -12.40 -28.31
CA SER A 697 -8.24 -11.08 -27.66
C SER A 697 -9.56 -10.35 -27.96
N HIS A 698 -10.23 -10.70 -29.06
CA HIS A 698 -11.55 -10.17 -29.40
C HIS A 698 -12.69 -10.64 -28.46
N SER A 699 -12.44 -11.59 -27.55
CA SER A 699 -13.46 -12.16 -26.64
C SER A 699 -13.84 -11.29 -25.42
N THR A 700 -13.03 -10.29 -25.06
CA THR A 700 -13.26 -9.39 -23.91
C THR A 700 -13.39 -7.91 -24.27
N ARG A 701 -12.91 -7.51 -25.46
CA ARG A 701 -12.88 -6.13 -25.96
C ARG A 701 -14.25 -5.67 -26.52
N LEU A 702 -14.49 -4.36 -26.55
CA LEU A 702 -15.54 -3.75 -27.36
C LEU A 702 -14.94 -3.36 -28.71
N ILE A 703 -15.49 -3.92 -29.79
CA ILE A 703 -14.98 -3.72 -31.15
C ILE A 703 -15.61 -2.46 -31.75
N GLY A 704 -14.82 -1.66 -32.49
CA GLY A 704 -15.28 -0.48 -33.22
C GLY A 704 -14.73 0.87 -32.76
N MET A 705 -13.81 0.88 -31.78
CA MET A 705 -13.09 2.08 -31.35
C MET A 705 -11.78 2.28 -32.16
N PRO A 706 -11.31 3.52 -32.39
CA PRO A 706 -10.01 3.78 -33.03
C PRO A 706 -8.81 3.40 -32.16
N GLU A 707 -7.63 3.22 -32.75
CA GLU A 707 -6.42 2.74 -32.07
C GLU A 707 -5.86 3.70 -30.99
N ASN A 708 -6.15 5.01 -31.09
CA ASN A 708 -5.76 6.00 -30.07
C ASN A 708 -6.66 5.97 -28.82
N TRP A 709 -7.72 5.16 -28.80
CA TRP A 709 -8.58 4.91 -27.63
C TRP A 709 -8.27 3.56 -26.98
N MET A 710 -7.30 3.57 -26.06
CA MET A 710 -6.95 2.39 -25.26
C MET A 710 -8.13 1.96 -24.37
N GLN A 711 -8.45 0.66 -24.39
CA GLN A 711 -9.53 0.09 -23.60
C GLN A 711 -9.03 -0.55 -22.29
N PHE A 712 -9.64 -0.10 -21.19
CA PHE A 712 -9.56 -0.69 -19.86
C PHE A 712 -10.90 -1.30 -19.45
N ARG A 713 -10.88 -2.34 -18.62
CA ARG A 713 -12.05 -3.02 -18.07
C ARG A 713 -12.00 -3.04 -16.55
N PHE A 714 -13.16 -2.85 -15.93
CA PHE A 714 -13.38 -3.09 -14.51
C PHE A 714 -13.75 -4.58 -14.36
N LEU A 715 -12.82 -5.40 -13.90
CA LEU A 715 -13.17 -6.76 -13.46
C LEU A 715 -14.11 -6.72 -12.25
N GLN A 716 -13.89 -5.71 -11.39
CA GLN A 716 -14.71 -5.37 -10.25
C GLN A 716 -14.63 -3.84 -10.06
N GLY A 717 -15.74 -3.18 -9.70
CA GLY A 717 -15.65 -1.84 -9.11
C GLY A 717 -15.13 -1.90 -7.68
N SER A 718 -15.34 -0.85 -6.88
CA SER A 718 -15.24 -1.00 -5.42
C SER A 718 -16.24 -2.09 -4.98
N PRO A 719 -15.86 -3.09 -4.15
CA PRO A 719 -16.73 -4.24 -3.95
C PRO A 719 -18.03 -3.90 -3.18
N GLU A 720 -18.03 -2.83 -2.38
CA GLU A 720 -19.24 -2.26 -1.78
C GLU A 720 -20.26 -1.82 -2.84
N LYS A 721 -19.78 -1.17 -3.91
CA LYS A 721 -20.65 -0.75 -5.02
C LYS A 721 -21.15 -1.94 -5.81
N GLU A 722 -20.29 -2.90 -6.11
CA GLU A 722 -20.68 -4.11 -6.84
C GLU A 722 -21.76 -4.89 -6.08
N LEU A 723 -21.63 -5.03 -4.76
CA LEU A 723 -22.64 -5.62 -3.88
C LEU A 723 -23.96 -4.82 -3.94
N THR A 724 -23.90 -3.50 -3.79
CA THR A 724 -25.09 -2.63 -3.82
C THR A 724 -25.82 -2.70 -5.17
N PHE A 725 -25.08 -2.63 -6.28
CA PHE A 725 -25.62 -2.76 -7.64
C PHE A 725 -26.28 -4.12 -7.88
N GLN A 726 -25.68 -5.21 -7.37
CA GLN A 726 -26.28 -6.54 -7.44
C GLN A 726 -27.54 -6.68 -6.58
N GLN A 727 -27.59 -6.06 -5.40
CA GLN A 727 -28.77 -6.02 -4.53
C GLN A 727 -29.92 -5.24 -5.18
N GLU A 728 -29.65 -4.06 -5.74
CA GLU A 728 -30.61 -3.25 -6.49
C GLU A 728 -31.14 -3.97 -7.74
N MET A 729 -30.27 -4.67 -8.47
CA MET A 729 -30.66 -5.48 -9.63
C MET A 729 -31.55 -6.65 -9.22
N LYS A 730 -31.14 -7.42 -8.19
CA LYS A 730 -31.92 -8.55 -7.66
C LYS A 730 -33.30 -8.10 -7.17
N SER A 731 -33.37 -6.96 -6.49
CA SER A 731 -34.62 -6.37 -5.99
C SER A 731 -35.50 -5.88 -7.13
N SER A 732 -34.93 -5.22 -8.14
CA SER A 732 -35.64 -4.72 -9.33
C SER A 732 -36.34 -5.80 -10.15
N PHE A 733 -35.79 -7.03 -10.17
CA PHE A 733 -36.31 -8.11 -11.02
C PHE A 733 -36.94 -9.28 -10.25
N LYS A 734 -36.99 -9.26 -8.91
CA LYS A 734 -37.42 -10.39 -8.08
C LYS A 734 -38.72 -11.06 -8.54
N GLU A 735 -39.79 -10.27 -8.71
CA GLU A 735 -41.12 -10.77 -9.15
C GLU A 735 -41.19 -11.01 -10.66
N GLN A 736 -40.43 -10.25 -11.45
CA GLN A 736 -40.42 -10.31 -12.91
C GLN A 736 -39.60 -11.50 -13.45
N LEU A 737 -38.64 -12.00 -12.67
CA LEU A 737 -37.77 -13.12 -13.02
C LEU A 737 -38.56 -14.42 -13.18
N GLU A 738 -39.53 -14.65 -12.28
CA GLU A 738 -40.44 -15.79 -12.33
C GLU A 738 -41.33 -15.78 -13.58
N ARG A 739 -41.75 -14.59 -14.02
CA ARG A 739 -42.68 -14.38 -15.14
C ARG A 739 -42.00 -14.09 -16.49
N ARG A 740 -40.70 -13.81 -16.48
CA ARG A 740 -39.85 -13.42 -17.63
C ARG A 740 -40.36 -12.18 -18.40
N GLU A 741 -40.99 -11.25 -17.70
CA GLU A 741 -41.64 -10.06 -18.30
C GLU A 741 -40.64 -9.04 -18.88
N ARG A 742 -39.46 -8.85 -18.26
CA ARG A 742 -38.38 -8.00 -18.78
C ARG A 742 -37.18 -8.85 -19.23
N PRO A 743 -36.98 -9.09 -20.55
CA PRO A 743 -35.90 -9.95 -21.05
C PRO A 743 -34.49 -9.30 -21.04
N PHE A 744 -34.40 -7.99 -20.81
CA PHE A 744 -33.16 -7.22 -20.78
C PHE A 744 -33.03 -6.51 -19.42
N PRO A 745 -32.38 -7.11 -18.41
CA PRO A 745 -32.35 -6.55 -17.06
C PRO A 745 -31.45 -5.31 -16.92
N THR A 746 -30.53 -5.09 -17.86
CA THR A 746 -29.72 -3.86 -17.92
C THR A 746 -29.61 -3.35 -19.36
N LEU A 747 -29.31 -2.07 -19.48
CA LEU A 747 -28.82 -1.43 -20.69
C LEU A 747 -27.33 -1.15 -20.55
N PHE A 748 -26.71 -0.64 -21.61
CA PHE A 748 -25.37 -0.06 -21.57
C PHE A 748 -25.41 1.34 -22.16
N ALA A 749 -24.64 2.26 -21.60
CA ALA A 749 -24.58 3.65 -22.02
C ALA A 749 -23.19 4.27 -21.76
N TRP A 750 -22.85 5.27 -22.56
CA TRP A 750 -21.63 6.06 -22.46
C TRP A 750 -21.79 7.21 -21.48
N HIS A 751 -20.80 7.41 -20.62
CA HIS A 751 -20.64 8.62 -19.81
C HIS A 751 -19.26 9.23 -20.08
N GLY A 752 -19.21 10.52 -20.40
CA GLY A 752 -17.96 11.25 -20.64
C GLY A 752 -17.84 12.42 -19.67
N SER A 753 -16.62 12.67 -19.23
CA SER A 753 -16.30 13.66 -18.20
C SER A 753 -14.83 14.08 -18.32
N HIS A 754 -14.50 15.28 -17.85
CA HIS A 754 -13.12 15.77 -17.77
C HIS A 754 -12.19 14.78 -17.05
N VAL A 755 -10.95 14.64 -17.55
CA VAL A 755 -9.90 13.73 -17.03
C VAL A 755 -9.74 13.84 -15.50
N GLY A 756 -9.65 15.05 -14.95
CA GLY A 756 -9.50 15.26 -13.51
C GLY A 756 -10.66 14.78 -12.63
N ASN A 757 -11.87 14.60 -13.17
CA ASN A 757 -12.98 13.99 -12.42
C ASN A 757 -12.82 12.48 -12.30
N TRP A 758 -12.17 11.82 -13.28
CA TRP A 758 -12.06 10.36 -13.32
C TRP A 758 -11.29 9.78 -12.13
N HIS A 759 -10.37 10.53 -11.53
CA HIS A 759 -9.74 10.17 -10.25
C HIS A 759 -10.75 9.85 -9.15
N SER A 760 -11.87 10.58 -9.09
CA SER A 760 -12.96 10.29 -8.14
C SER A 760 -13.92 9.23 -8.67
N ILE A 761 -14.32 9.31 -9.95
CA ILE A 761 -15.32 8.41 -10.54
C ILE A 761 -14.90 6.94 -10.43
N ILE A 762 -13.62 6.61 -10.57
CA ILE A 762 -13.16 5.21 -10.44
C ILE A 762 -13.13 4.70 -8.98
N ARG A 763 -13.18 5.58 -7.98
CA ARG A 763 -13.15 5.25 -6.55
C ARG A 763 -14.54 5.22 -5.94
N THR A 764 -15.30 6.30 -6.11
CA THR A 764 -16.60 6.55 -5.47
C THR A 764 -17.79 6.49 -6.45
N THR A 765 -17.53 6.09 -7.70
CA THR A 765 -18.51 5.94 -8.80
C THR A 765 -19.10 7.26 -9.33
N LEU A 766 -20.03 7.16 -10.28
CA LEU A 766 -20.68 8.31 -10.88
C LEU A 766 -21.73 8.88 -9.94
N ASP A 767 -21.55 10.13 -9.53
CA ASP A 767 -22.57 10.91 -8.85
C ASP A 767 -23.01 12.14 -9.63
N HIS A 768 -24.00 12.83 -9.07
CA HIS A 768 -24.55 14.07 -9.58
C HIS A 768 -24.54 15.17 -8.51
N ILE A 769 -23.64 15.09 -7.51
CA ILE A 769 -23.57 16.07 -6.42
C ILE A 769 -23.10 17.42 -6.97
N LYS A 770 -21.99 17.42 -7.71
CA LYS A 770 -21.42 18.61 -8.37
C LYS A 770 -22.14 18.89 -9.70
N ILE A 771 -22.50 20.14 -9.94
CA ILE A 771 -23.12 20.59 -11.20
C ILE A 771 -22.03 21.25 -12.06
N GLU A 772 -21.51 20.54 -13.05
CA GLU A 772 -20.51 21.12 -13.99
C GLU A 772 -21.14 21.64 -15.29
N HIS A 773 -22.33 21.14 -15.66
CA HIS A 773 -23.09 21.56 -16.83
C HIS A 773 -24.57 21.78 -16.49
N GLY A 774 -25.28 22.55 -17.31
CA GLY A 774 -26.70 22.86 -17.11
C GLY A 774 -27.58 21.60 -17.17
N ARG A 775 -28.46 21.44 -16.17
CA ARG A 775 -29.36 20.28 -16.01
C ARG A 775 -30.64 20.38 -16.86
N ALA A 776 -30.48 20.50 -18.17
CA ALA A 776 -31.58 20.74 -19.13
C ALA A 776 -32.67 19.65 -19.16
N PHE A 777 -32.35 18.45 -18.67
CA PHE A 777 -33.22 17.26 -18.62
C PHE A 777 -33.41 16.72 -17.19
N GLY A 778 -33.24 17.59 -16.18
CA GLY A 778 -33.47 17.27 -14.77
C GLY A 778 -32.24 16.84 -13.98
N ASN A 779 -32.47 16.42 -12.73
CA ASN A 779 -31.42 16.13 -11.75
C ASN A 779 -31.05 14.63 -11.75
N GLY A 780 -29.86 14.29 -12.23
CA GLY A 780 -29.30 12.93 -12.18
C GLY A 780 -27.95 12.85 -12.90
N VAL A 781 -27.40 11.64 -13.02
CA VAL A 781 -26.24 11.33 -13.85
C VAL A 781 -26.69 11.23 -15.30
N TYR A 782 -25.98 11.90 -16.20
CA TYR A 782 -26.25 11.92 -17.64
C TYR A 782 -25.44 10.84 -18.35
N LEU A 783 -26.12 9.99 -19.13
CA LEU A 783 -25.52 9.00 -20.03
C LEU A 783 -26.22 9.05 -21.40
N SER A 784 -25.53 8.57 -22.44
CA SER A 784 -26.07 8.47 -23.81
C SER A 784 -25.81 7.07 -24.37
N ASN A 785 -26.71 6.55 -25.19
CA ASN A 785 -26.40 5.35 -25.98
C ASN A 785 -25.39 5.66 -27.11
N ASN A 786 -25.11 6.93 -27.41
CA ASN A 786 -24.23 7.38 -28.48
C ASN A 786 -22.90 7.95 -27.95
N LEU A 787 -21.79 7.35 -28.39
CA LEU A 787 -20.43 7.74 -27.98
C LEU A 787 -20.13 9.21 -28.27
N SER A 788 -20.46 9.71 -29.47
CA SER A 788 -20.13 11.08 -29.88
C SER A 788 -20.80 12.14 -29.00
N THR A 789 -21.98 11.84 -28.44
CA THR A 789 -22.62 12.67 -27.40
C THR A 789 -21.72 12.75 -26.16
N SER A 790 -21.39 11.60 -25.57
CA SER A 790 -20.66 11.56 -24.30
C SER A 790 -19.21 12.02 -24.44
N ALA A 791 -18.54 11.74 -25.56
CA ALA A 791 -17.19 12.19 -25.84
C ALA A 791 -17.04 13.73 -25.77
N SER A 792 -18.06 14.48 -26.20
CA SER A 792 -18.06 15.96 -26.14
C SER A 792 -18.02 16.53 -24.71
N TYR A 793 -18.45 15.76 -23.71
CA TYR A 793 -18.35 16.11 -22.29
C TYR A 793 -16.99 15.73 -21.66
N SER A 794 -16.09 15.12 -22.44
CA SER A 794 -14.78 14.66 -21.95
C SER A 794 -13.65 15.67 -22.14
N GLY A 795 -13.97 16.86 -22.69
CA GLY A 795 -13.00 17.92 -23.01
C GLY A 795 -12.47 17.89 -24.44
N LEU A 796 -12.72 16.81 -25.20
CA LEU A 796 -12.46 16.75 -26.64
C LEU A 796 -13.63 17.35 -27.44
N ASN A 797 -13.33 18.02 -28.55
CA ASN A 797 -14.34 18.34 -29.55
C ASN A 797 -14.87 17.05 -30.18
N ALA A 798 -16.19 16.96 -30.43
CA ALA A 798 -16.83 15.75 -30.94
C ALA A 798 -16.24 15.25 -32.27
N THR A 799 -15.77 16.16 -33.13
CA THR A 799 -15.06 15.81 -34.39
C THR A 799 -13.64 15.29 -34.16
N MET A 800 -12.98 15.73 -33.09
CA MET A 800 -11.62 15.32 -32.74
C MET A 800 -11.62 13.93 -32.08
N ALA A 801 -12.59 13.67 -31.20
CA ALA A 801 -12.73 12.41 -30.48
C ALA A 801 -12.93 11.18 -31.40
N THR A 802 -13.42 11.37 -32.62
CA THR A 802 -13.61 10.30 -33.61
C THR A 802 -12.67 10.39 -34.82
N SER A 803 -11.68 11.29 -34.78
CA SER A 803 -10.72 11.44 -35.88
C SER A 803 -9.56 10.44 -35.74
N PRO A 804 -9.26 9.63 -36.77
CA PRO A 804 -8.06 8.79 -36.77
C PRO A 804 -6.77 9.63 -36.92
N ASP A 805 -6.87 10.86 -37.44
CA ASP A 805 -5.73 11.73 -37.72
C ASP A 805 -5.26 12.57 -36.49
N LEU A 806 -5.95 12.47 -35.35
CA LEU A 806 -5.49 13.10 -34.11
C LEU A 806 -4.50 12.18 -33.37
N VAL A 807 -3.24 12.36 -33.70
CA VAL A 807 -2.11 11.61 -33.13
C VAL A 807 -1.79 12.05 -31.69
N ASP A 808 -1.88 13.35 -31.42
CA ASP A 808 -1.45 13.93 -30.15
C ASP A 808 -2.64 14.50 -29.33
N PRO A 809 -2.81 14.10 -28.06
CA PRO A 809 -3.75 14.73 -27.16
C PRO A 809 -3.29 16.16 -26.80
N LEU A 810 -4.26 17.07 -26.56
CA LEU A 810 -3.96 18.45 -26.20
C LEU A 810 -3.17 18.51 -24.87
N PRO A 811 -1.93 19.06 -24.85
CA PRO A 811 -0.93 18.76 -23.81
C PRO A 811 -1.16 19.47 -22.46
N TYR A 812 -2.32 20.09 -22.25
CA TYR A 812 -2.46 21.17 -21.27
C TYR A 812 -2.65 20.75 -19.81
N PHE A 813 -2.84 19.46 -19.51
CA PHE A 813 -2.94 18.94 -18.12
C PHE A 813 -2.49 17.48 -17.97
N THR A 814 -1.54 17.01 -18.80
CA THR A 814 -1.01 15.64 -18.71
C THR A 814 0.09 15.53 -17.66
N TRP A 815 0.22 14.36 -17.01
CA TRP A 815 1.31 14.10 -16.08
C TRP A 815 2.65 14.01 -16.84
N PRO A 816 3.71 14.78 -16.50
CA PRO A 816 4.94 14.87 -17.31
C PRO A 816 5.72 13.59 -17.50
N HIS A 817 5.51 12.61 -16.62
CA HIS A 817 6.17 11.31 -16.63
C HIS A 817 5.23 10.17 -17.06
N SER A 818 3.99 10.50 -17.46
CA SER A 818 3.06 9.55 -18.05
C SER A 818 3.55 9.05 -19.39
N VAL A 819 3.50 7.73 -19.60
CA VAL A 819 3.69 7.12 -20.93
C VAL A 819 2.41 7.18 -21.78
N LEU A 820 1.25 7.32 -21.15
CA LEU A 820 -0.06 7.37 -21.80
C LEU A 820 -0.41 8.76 -22.31
N GLN A 821 0.07 9.82 -21.66
CA GLN A 821 -0.25 11.21 -21.97
C GLN A 821 -1.78 11.45 -22.11
N VAL A 822 -2.54 11.05 -21.10
CA VAL A 822 -4.00 10.96 -21.15
C VAL A 822 -4.69 12.28 -21.53
N GLY A 823 -5.32 12.32 -22.71
CA GLY A 823 -6.03 13.50 -23.21
C GLY A 823 -7.51 13.57 -22.86
N ALA A 824 -8.19 12.41 -22.78
CA ALA A 824 -9.61 12.32 -22.46
C ALA A 824 -9.97 10.91 -21.98
N ALA A 825 -11.12 10.77 -21.31
CA ALA A 825 -11.64 9.48 -20.91
C ALA A 825 -13.18 9.40 -20.94
N VAL A 826 -13.70 8.25 -21.39
CA VAL A 826 -15.14 7.94 -21.51
C VAL A 826 -15.40 6.56 -20.92
N GLY A 827 -16.39 6.46 -20.02
CA GLY A 827 -16.82 5.18 -19.44
C GLY A 827 -17.98 4.56 -20.21
N CYS A 828 -17.96 3.23 -20.36
CA CYS A 828 -19.13 2.44 -20.73
C CYS A 828 -19.74 1.84 -19.45
N CYS A 829 -20.96 2.25 -19.12
CA CYS A 829 -21.64 1.89 -17.90
C CYS A 829 -22.78 0.89 -18.19
N GLU A 830 -22.85 -0.16 -17.39
CA GLU A 830 -24.02 -1.02 -17.23
C GLU A 830 -25.05 -0.26 -16.36
N ILE A 831 -26.30 -0.16 -16.83
CA ILE A 831 -27.38 0.53 -16.08
C ILE A 831 -28.61 -0.37 -15.92
N ILE A 832 -29.20 -0.43 -14.73
CA ILE A 832 -30.41 -1.24 -14.46
C ILE A 832 -31.57 -0.73 -15.34
N ASN A 833 -32.27 -1.63 -16.04
CA ASN A 833 -33.29 -1.26 -17.03
C ASN A 833 -34.64 -0.90 -16.38
N ARG A 834 -34.67 0.31 -15.80
CA ARG A 834 -35.83 0.98 -15.20
C ARG A 834 -36.09 2.31 -15.92
N THR A 835 -36.13 2.27 -17.25
CA THR A 835 -36.32 3.46 -18.11
C THR A 835 -37.64 4.19 -17.87
N ASP A 836 -38.61 3.51 -17.26
CA ASP A 836 -39.86 4.01 -16.71
C ASP A 836 -39.71 4.89 -15.45
N GLU A 837 -38.58 4.80 -14.75
CA GLU A 837 -38.25 5.57 -13.53
C GLU A 837 -37.03 6.48 -13.71
N PHE A 838 -36.46 6.55 -14.92
CA PHE A 838 -35.43 7.54 -15.24
C PHE A 838 -36.06 8.94 -15.27
N VAL A 839 -35.29 9.97 -14.87
CA VAL A 839 -35.75 11.37 -14.90
C VAL A 839 -35.98 11.83 -16.35
N THR A 840 -35.16 11.30 -17.27
CA THR A 840 -35.36 11.36 -18.71
C THR A 840 -34.79 10.07 -19.30
N ALA A 841 -35.48 9.46 -20.27
CA ALA A 841 -35.02 8.27 -20.99
C ALA A 841 -34.82 8.52 -22.51
N GLU A 842 -35.20 9.69 -23.02
CA GLU A 842 -35.06 10.12 -24.42
C GLU A 842 -34.83 11.64 -24.46
N PRO A 843 -33.87 12.17 -25.24
CA PRO A 843 -32.89 11.46 -26.07
C PRO A 843 -31.67 10.93 -25.27
N TYR A 844 -31.59 11.24 -23.98
CA TYR A 844 -30.49 10.85 -23.09
C TYR A 844 -31.04 10.14 -21.86
N TYR A 845 -30.19 9.36 -21.18
CA TYR A 845 -30.55 8.70 -19.93
C TYR A 845 -30.11 9.58 -18.76
N VAL A 846 -31.06 10.10 -18.00
CA VAL A 846 -30.81 10.87 -16.77
C VAL A 846 -31.24 10.01 -15.58
N VAL A 847 -30.27 9.36 -14.97
CA VAL A 847 -30.50 8.37 -13.90
C VAL A 847 -30.24 9.04 -12.55
N LYS A 848 -31.25 9.14 -11.69
CA LYS A 848 -31.14 9.75 -10.36
C LYS A 848 -30.52 8.80 -9.33
N ASN A 849 -30.87 7.51 -9.38
CA ASN A 849 -30.29 6.52 -8.47
C ASN A 849 -28.90 6.10 -8.97
N ILE A 850 -27.86 6.50 -8.24
CA ILE A 850 -26.47 6.20 -8.61
C ILE A 850 -26.15 4.71 -8.45
N ASP A 851 -26.91 3.96 -7.65
CA ASP A 851 -26.72 2.53 -7.41
C ASP A 851 -27.31 1.65 -8.52
N TRP A 852 -27.95 2.28 -9.50
CA TRP A 852 -28.36 1.65 -10.75
C TRP A 852 -27.31 1.76 -11.86
N ILE A 853 -26.13 2.30 -11.57
CA ILE A 853 -25.07 2.59 -12.54
C ILE A 853 -23.77 1.92 -12.09
N GLN A 854 -23.18 1.10 -12.97
CA GLN A 854 -21.87 0.50 -12.73
C GLN A 854 -20.97 0.65 -13.96
N CYS A 855 -19.78 1.23 -13.79
CA CYS A 855 -18.80 1.32 -14.87
C CYS A 855 -18.21 -0.07 -15.16
N ARG A 856 -18.19 -0.48 -16.44
CA ARG A 856 -17.62 -1.77 -16.87
C ARG A 856 -16.38 -1.62 -17.73
N TYR A 857 -16.32 -0.56 -18.54
CA TYR A 857 -15.14 -0.23 -19.34
C TYR A 857 -14.83 1.25 -19.28
N LEU A 858 -13.57 1.57 -19.47
CA LEU A 858 -13.04 2.92 -19.57
C LEU A 858 -12.18 3.00 -20.81
N PHE A 859 -12.51 3.95 -21.69
CA PHE A 859 -11.78 4.24 -22.90
C PHE A 859 -10.99 5.50 -22.67
N VAL A 860 -9.69 5.45 -22.94
CA VAL A 860 -8.76 6.54 -22.65
C VAL A 860 -8.08 6.95 -23.95
N HIS A 861 -8.15 8.23 -24.29
CA HIS A 861 -7.43 8.77 -25.43
C HIS A 861 -5.97 9.01 -25.03
N ILE A 862 -5.03 8.36 -25.73
CA ILE A 862 -3.61 8.29 -25.36
C ILE A 862 -2.69 8.78 -26.48
N ASN A 863 -1.42 9.07 -26.15
CA ASN A 863 -0.36 9.20 -27.16
C ASN A 863 0.22 7.82 -27.50
N VAL A 864 -0.05 7.38 -28.72
CA VAL A 864 0.33 6.05 -29.24
C VAL A 864 1.86 5.92 -29.38
N HIS A 865 2.56 7.01 -29.72
CA HIS A 865 4.01 7.01 -29.92
C HIS A 865 4.79 6.96 -28.61
N THR A 866 4.46 7.83 -27.64
CA THR A 866 5.11 7.84 -26.32
C THR A 866 4.99 6.49 -25.61
N LEU A 867 3.82 5.85 -25.74
CA LEU A 867 3.58 4.53 -25.19
C LEU A 867 4.44 3.45 -25.88
N ALA A 868 4.55 3.46 -27.21
CA ALA A 868 5.37 2.50 -27.95
C ALA A 868 6.87 2.63 -27.64
N GLU A 869 7.37 3.86 -27.46
CA GLU A 869 8.77 4.14 -27.07
C GLU A 869 9.08 3.75 -25.62
N SER A 870 8.08 3.66 -24.75
CA SER A 870 8.27 3.44 -23.30
C SER A 870 8.83 2.08 -22.90
N GLY A 871 8.74 1.08 -23.80
CA GLY A 871 9.12 -0.30 -23.50
C GLY A 871 8.24 -1.00 -22.44
N LEU A 872 7.13 -0.39 -22.01
CA LEU A 872 6.19 -1.06 -21.11
C LEU A 872 5.54 -2.26 -21.81
N PRO A 873 5.49 -3.43 -21.16
CA PRO A 873 4.89 -4.60 -21.78
C PRO A 873 3.37 -4.48 -21.80
N PHE A 874 2.81 -4.78 -22.95
CA PHE A 874 1.42 -5.17 -23.10
C PHE A 874 1.25 -6.56 -22.51
N LEU A 875 0.87 -6.61 -21.23
CA LEU A 875 0.60 -7.86 -20.54
C LEU A 875 -0.73 -8.43 -21.05
N GLN A 876 -0.65 -9.11 -22.19
CA GLN A 876 -1.76 -9.81 -22.84
C GLN A 876 -2.37 -10.78 -21.81
N GLN A 877 -3.59 -10.50 -21.36
CA GLN A 877 -4.23 -11.34 -20.36
C GLN A 877 -4.51 -12.74 -20.91
N THR A 878 -4.37 -13.75 -20.05
CA THR A 878 -4.72 -15.14 -20.36
C THR A 878 -6.15 -15.23 -20.87
N SER A 879 -6.32 -15.85 -22.04
CA SER A 879 -7.58 -15.82 -22.77
C SER A 879 -8.77 -16.36 -21.95
N ARG A 880 -9.76 -15.52 -21.66
CA ARG A 880 -11.10 -16.02 -21.34
C ARG A 880 -11.60 -16.83 -22.54
N ARG A 881 -12.27 -17.96 -22.28
CA ARG A 881 -13.03 -18.66 -23.33
C ARG A 881 -14.07 -17.69 -23.89
N ASP A 882 -14.27 -17.66 -25.20
CA ASP A 882 -15.29 -16.80 -25.80
C ASP A 882 -16.68 -17.21 -25.28
N LEU A 883 -17.26 -16.35 -24.43
CA LEU A 883 -18.60 -16.52 -23.90
C LEU A 883 -19.67 -16.02 -24.89
N GLY A 884 -19.27 -15.44 -26.02
CA GLY A 884 -20.12 -14.81 -27.01
C GLY A 884 -20.67 -13.45 -26.57
N LYS A 885 -21.61 -12.92 -27.35
CA LYS A 885 -22.16 -11.57 -27.21
C LYS A 885 -23.35 -11.51 -26.25
N LEU A 886 -23.42 -10.45 -25.44
CA LEU A 886 -24.54 -10.14 -24.57
C LEU A 886 -25.72 -9.63 -25.41
N ARG A 887 -26.94 -10.08 -25.09
CA ARG A 887 -28.15 -9.65 -25.78
C ARG A 887 -28.55 -8.24 -25.32
N GLN A 888 -28.47 -7.27 -26.22
CA GLN A 888 -28.91 -5.89 -26.01
C GLN A 888 -30.37 -5.67 -26.41
N GLU A 889 -31.03 -4.70 -25.78
CA GLU A 889 -32.38 -4.26 -26.16
C GLU A 889 -32.34 -3.58 -27.56
N PRO A 890 -33.17 -4.01 -28.54
CA PRO A 890 -33.06 -3.51 -29.92
C PRO A 890 -33.21 -1.99 -30.10
N ALA A 891 -34.05 -1.35 -29.30
CA ALA A 891 -34.29 0.10 -29.35
C ALA A 891 -33.21 0.93 -28.63
N ARG A 892 -32.42 0.31 -27.76
CA ARG A 892 -31.49 0.98 -26.82
C ARG A 892 -30.07 0.40 -26.91
N ARG A 893 -29.65 0.02 -28.11
CA ARG A 893 -28.30 -0.50 -28.39
C ARG A 893 -27.24 0.56 -28.15
N LEU A 894 -26.08 0.14 -27.69
CA LEU A 894 -24.88 0.97 -27.60
C LEU A 894 -24.34 1.30 -29.01
N LEU A 895 -24.06 2.57 -29.25
CA LEU A 895 -23.56 3.11 -30.52
C LEU A 895 -22.19 3.75 -30.32
N GLY A 896 -21.22 3.33 -31.13
CA GLY A 896 -19.84 3.81 -31.15
C GLY A 896 -19.61 5.00 -32.10
N PRO A 897 -18.37 5.16 -32.60
CA PRO A 897 -18.04 6.16 -33.61
C PRO A 897 -18.96 6.06 -34.83
N LEU A 898 -19.27 7.21 -35.43
CA LEU A 898 -20.19 7.33 -36.58
C LEU A 898 -21.59 6.73 -36.31
N SER A 899 -22.00 6.60 -35.04
CA SER A 899 -23.26 5.97 -34.60
C SER A 899 -23.42 4.50 -35.03
N THR A 900 -22.30 3.78 -35.21
CA THR A 900 -22.30 2.36 -35.54
C THR A 900 -22.65 1.49 -34.31
N PRO A 901 -23.49 0.45 -34.42
CA PRO A 901 -23.79 -0.41 -33.27
C PRO A 901 -22.56 -1.18 -32.77
N ILE A 902 -22.30 -1.14 -31.46
CA ILE A 902 -21.24 -1.92 -30.81
C ILE A 902 -21.83 -3.16 -30.15
N ASP A 903 -21.19 -4.31 -30.38
CA ASP A 903 -21.48 -5.54 -29.67
C ASP A 903 -20.73 -5.59 -28.33
N ILE A 904 -21.41 -6.04 -27.29
CA ILE A 904 -20.89 -6.12 -25.93
C ILE A 904 -20.61 -7.60 -25.63
N PRO A 905 -19.39 -7.99 -25.26
CA PRO A 905 -19.09 -9.38 -24.95
C PRO A 905 -19.72 -9.77 -23.61
N ARG A 906 -20.08 -11.05 -23.42
CA ARG A 906 -20.63 -11.54 -22.14
C ARG A 906 -19.63 -11.49 -20.98
N SER A 907 -18.34 -11.37 -21.29
CA SER A 907 -17.25 -11.15 -20.34
C SER A 907 -17.23 -9.74 -19.72
N ALA A 908 -18.06 -8.81 -20.24
CA ALA A 908 -18.31 -7.47 -19.70
C ALA A 908 -19.02 -7.44 -18.34
N VAL A 909 -19.58 -8.57 -17.90
CA VAL A 909 -20.42 -8.68 -16.70
C VAL A 909 -19.97 -9.85 -15.81
N PRO A 910 -20.18 -9.79 -14.48
CA PRO A 910 -19.81 -10.89 -13.57
C PRO A 910 -20.54 -12.20 -13.86
N ILE A 911 -19.94 -13.33 -13.48
CA ILE A 911 -20.54 -14.68 -13.68
C ILE A 911 -21.81 -14.82 -12.84
N GLU A 912 -21.85 -14.17 -11.69
CA GLU A 912 -22.97 -14.06 -10.75
C GLU A 912 -24.22 -13.52 -11.45
N ARG A 913 -24.06 -12.64 -12.46
CA ARG A 913 -25.17 -12.15 -13.27
C ARG A 913 -25.82 -13.27 -14.09
N PHE A 914 -25.05 -14.25 -14.58
CA PHE A 914 -25.60 -15.42 -15.27
C PHE A 914 -26.25 -16.42 -14.31
N ARG A 915 -25.79 -16.50 -13.05
CA ARG A 915 -26.48 -17.23 -11.97
C ARG A 915 -27.81 -16.57 -11.61
N MET A 916 -27.87 -15.23 -11.56
CA MET A 916 -29.11 -14.46 -11.31
C MET A 916 -30.11 -14.51 -12.48
N PHE A 917 -29.62 -14.53 -13.73
CA PHE A 917 -30.45 -14.57 -14.94
C PHE A 917 -30.06 -15.74 -15.85
N PRO A 918 -30.38 -17.01 -15.50
CA PRO A 918 -29.91 -18.20 -16.23
C PRO A 918 -30.30 -18.23 -17.72
N TYR A 919 -31.40 -17.57 -18.10
CA TYR A 919 -31.82 -17.47 -19.51
C TYR A 919 -30.91 -16.57 -20.38
N LEU A 920 -29.98 -15.83 -19.77
CA LEU A 920 -28.94 -15.05 -20.46
C LEU A 920 -27.59 -15.77 -20.53
N ALA A 921 -27.41 -16.83 -19.74
CA ALA A 921 -26.17 -17.59 -19.63
C ALA A 921 -25.75 -18.21 -20.98
N PRO A 922 -24.43 -18.34 -21.26
CA PRO A 922 -23.92 -19.26 -22.26
C PRO A 922 -24.31 -20.70 -21.89
N ARG A 923 -24.51 -21.56 -22.90
CA ARG A 923 -24.82 -22.98 -22.68
C ARG A 923 -23.74 -23.74 -21.90
N THR A 924 -22.50 -23.24 -21.91
CA THR A 924 -21.29 -23.92 -21.42
C THR A 924 -20.80 -23.47 -20.04
N ILE A 925 -21.42 -22.48 -19.38
CA ILE A 925 -20.90 -21.96 -18.09
C ILE A 925 -21.02 -23.00 -16.96
N PHE A 926 -22.08 -23.80 -16.94
CA PHE A 926 -22.37 -24.73 -15.84
C PHE A 926 -21.86 -26.17 -16.09
N ASP A 927 -21.40 -26.48 -17.29
CA ASP A 927 -20.89 -27.82 -17.67
C ASP A 927 -19.54 -28.17 -17.01
N GLY A 928 -18.91 -27.21 -16.32
CA GLY A 928 -17.66 -27.40 -15.58
C GLY A 928 -17.85 -27.83 -14.12
N GLU A 929 -18.96 -27.46 -13.48
CA GLU A 929 -19.23 -27.77 -12.06
C GLU A 929 -19.71 -29.23 -11.88
N ASN A 930 -20.33 -29.84 -12.90
CA ASN A 930 -20.93 -31.20 -12.80
C ASN A 930 -20.02 -32.36 -13.27
N LYS A 931 -18.78 -32.13 -13.71
CA LYS A 931 -17.91 -33.20 -14.27
C LYS A 931 -17.09 -33.99 -13.26
N SER A 932 -17.35 -33.81 -11.96
CA SER A 932 -16.78 -34.63 -10.88
C SER A 932 -17.68 -35.78 -10.41
N GLU A 933 -18.93 -35.87 -10.88
CA GLU A 933 -19.90 -36.90 -10.45
C GLU A 933 -20.54 -37.66 -11.62
N GLU A 934 -19.74 -38.31 -12.46
CA GLU A 934 -20.25 -39.42 -13.29
C GLU A 934 -19.18 -40.50 -13.45
N GLY A 935 -19.13 -41.38 -12.45
CA GLY A 935 -18.26 -42.56 -12.47
C GLY A 935 -18.81 -43.64 -13.40
N THR A 936 -17.97 -44.08 -14.34
CA THR A 936 -17.90 -45.46 -14.88
C THR A 936 -19.17 -46.33 -14.80
N GLU A 937 -20.02 -46.25 -15.82
CA GLU A 937 -20.75 -47.44 -16.29
C GLU A 937 -20.40 -47.71 -17.76
N GLY A 938 -20.00 -48.95 -18.05
CA GLY A 938 -19.40 -49.33 -19.32
C GLY A 938 -20.42 -49.76 -20.37
N ALA A 939 -20.41 -49.11 -21.53
CA ALA A 939 -21.03 -49.62 -22.76
C ALA A 939 -19.95 -50.25 -23.65
N VAL A 940 -19.91 -51.59 -23.70
CA VAL A 940 -18.99 -52.35 -24.56
C VAL A 940 -19.45 -52.29 -26.01
N THR A 941 -18.62 -51.75 -26.90
CA THR A 941 -18.70 -51.99 -28.36
C THR A 941 -17.37 -52.48 -28.90
N VAL A 942 -17.39 -53.69 -29.47
CA VAL A 942 -16.24 -54.43 -30.00
C VAL A 942 -15.83 -53.91 -31.39
N GLY A 943 -14.53 -53.75 -31.66
CA GLY A 943 -14.05 -53.15 -32.92
C GLY A 943 -12.57 -53.35 -33.29
N SER A 944 -12.04 -54.57 -33.11
CA SER A 944 -10.87 -55.21 -33.81
C SER A 944 -9.70 -54.40 -34.41
N HIS A 945 -8.48 -54.89 -34.12
CA HIS A 945 -7.18 -54.69 -34.80
C HIS A 945 -6.43 -53.36 -34.55
N GLY A 946 -5.10 -53.34 -34.33
CA GLY A 946 -4.13 -54.45 -34.31
C GLY A 946 -2.79 -54.09 -33.64
N SER A 947 -1.98 -55.10 -33.33
CA SER A 947 -0.82 -55.04 -32.43
C SER A 947 0.48 -54.47 -33.02
N LYS A 948 1.18 -53.65 -32.22
CA LYS A 948 2.66 -53.48 -32.07
C LYS A 948 2.85 -52.49 -30.90
N GLY A 949 3.72 -52.65 -29.90
CA GLY A 949 4.61 -53.76 -29.56
C GLY A 949 5.95 -53.26 -29.02
N VAL A 950 6.11 -53.22 -27.67
CA VAL A 950 7.40 -53.17 -26.92
C VAL A 950 8.17 -51.83 -27.09
N ASP A 951 8.53 -51.08 -26.04
CA ASP A 951 9.39 -51.46 -24.92
C ASP A 951 9.15 -50.62 -23.65
N ALA A 952 9.68 -51.08 -22.51
CA ALA A 952 9.71 -50.33 -21.26
C ALA A 952 11.09 -50.42 -20.61
N ASP A 953 11.71 -49.28 -20.29
CA ASP A 953 12.50 -49.09 -19.06
C ASP A 953 13.07 -47.67 -18.95
N GLY A 954 13.21 -47.21 -17.70
CA GLY A 954 14.03 -46.05 -17.33
C GLY A 954 13.30 -44.70 -17.23
N ILE A 955 13.08 -44.23 -16.00
CA ILE A 955 14.05 -43.39 -15.27
C ILE A 955 13.44 -43.02 -13.90
N LEU A 956 14.12 -43.44 -12.83
CA LEU A 956 14.06 -42.80 -11.51
C LEU A 956 15.25 -41.83 -11.44
N GLY A 957 15.00 -40.59 -11.01
CA GLY A 957 16.02 -39.53 -10.86
C GLY A 957 15.40 -38.28 -10.25
#